data_AF-A0A2H6B2K0-F1
#
_entry.id   AF-A0A2H6B2K0-F1
#
_cell.length_a   1.000
_cell.length_b   1.000
_cell.length_c   1.000
_cell.angle_alpha   90.00
_cell.angle_beta   90.00
_cell.angle_gamma   90.00
#
_symmetry.space_group_name_H-M   'P 1'
#
loop_
_entity.id
_entity.type
_entity.pdbx_description
1 polymer ?
#
loop_
_entity_poly.entity_id
_entity_poly.type
_entity_poly.pdbx_seq_one_letter_code
_entity_poly.pdbx_strand_id
1 'polypeptide(L)'
;MSIRNLDAIFEPRSVAVIGASREPHAVGHLLVRNLVRGGFDGPILPVNPHARAVHGVLTYPSVAELPFAPDLAVIATPAPSVPNIVAELGRRGTRGAIVVSAGFAERGAEGRALQQAMLEAARPHLLRIVGPNGIGVVVPRRGLDASFLHRPPLAGDLAFVSQSGAVLSTVLDWASARRIGFSCMVSLGGMADVDFGDMLDFLLTDPQTRAILLYVEAVTQARKFMSAARAAARTKPVVVIKAGRSGQAAKAAASHTGALAGEDEVYEAAFERAGMLRVFDLDELFAAVETLGTGLAVHGDRLAIVSNGGGLGVLATDTLIALGGRLAELQPETVERLGAQLPPHWSGGNPVDILGDANGARYLAAVEAVLADPEVDALLVMNCPTAVADGVECAEAVVAAARGGHKPIFTCWLGEASAKEARRRFVEAGIATYDTPREAVQGFVHLVRYRRNQQLLLEVPSAVDLDHRIDPARAREILARVLAEGREWLTEPEAKEVLEAYAIPTVRTVEASDIEAAVRAAQRFGVPVALKIVSPDIIHKSDVGGVELGLETPDAVREAAHRMSRNVARIRPEARILGFAVQEMASMPNSVELVLGARTDPLFGPVLLFGAGGIAVEVLRDHAVALPPLNLELARRTMARTRVWRLLQGWRNRPPAAIDAIALTLVKLGQLVVDQDLIDEMDINPLLANANGVLALDARIRVREPQLRGTARLAIKPYPRELERLVTLRDGTPVRLRPIRPEDARALQEMIAQSDLEDLRLRFFAPMKELPPALAARLTQIDYDREMAFVAFPEGREDGMWGVGRLAADPDRGRAEFALLVRSDVKERGLGLRLLQTLIEHAQRMGVRELWGEVLIENHRMLALAEHFGFARRPVEGKPEVVEVVLSLA
;
A
#
# COMPACT_ATOMS: atom_id res chain seq x y z
N MET A 1 4.76 -13.01 -14.76
CA MET A 1 3.68 -13.98 -14.99
C MET A 1 3.02 -14.20 -13.64
N SER A 2 2.00 -13.43 -13.24
CA SER A 2 1.68 -13.45 -11.81
C SER A 2 0.92 -14.71 -11.38
N ILE A 3 -0.23 -15.01 -11.98
CA ILE A 3 -1.06 -16.17 -11.55
C ILE A 3 -0.98 -17.42 -12.43
N ARG A 4 -0.27 -17.35 -13.56
CA ARG A 4 -0.21 -18.46 -14.51
C ARG A 4 0.29 -19.75 -13.85
N ASN A 5 -0.41 -20.87 -14.09
CA ASN A 5 -0.14 -22.21 -13.57
C ASN A 5 -0.24 -22.37 -12.04
N LEU A 6 -0.75 -21.36 -11.30
CA LEU A 6 -1.02 -21.53 -9.86
C LEU A 6 -2.20 -22.47 -9.59
N ASP A 7 -3.13 -22.62 -10.54
CA ASP A 7 -4.18 -23.66 -10.53
C ASP A 7 -3.58 -25.05 -10.33
N ALA A 8 -2.44 -25.34 -10.96
CA ALA A 8 -1.77 -26.63 -10.79
C ALA A 8 -1.23 -26.85 -9.37
N ILE A 9 -1.06 -25.81 -8.56
CA ILE A 9 -0.58 -25.88 -7.17
C ILE A 9 -1.75 -25.97 -6.18
N PHE A 10 -2.79 -25.15 -6.39
CA PHE A 10 -3.91 -25.03 -5.44
C PHE A 10 -5.10 -25.92 -5.79
N GLU A 11 -5.23 -26.31 -7.06
CA GLU A 11 -6.29 -27.14 -7.60
C GLU A 11 -5.78 -28.38 -8.39
N PRO A 12 -4.74 -29.09 -7.91
CA PRO A 12 -4.18 -30.22 -8.65
C PRO A 12 -5.18 -31.38 -8.75
N ARG A 13 -5.19 -32.05 -9.90
CA ARG A 13 -5.88 -33.34 -10.06
C ARG A 13 -4.98 -34.51 -9.71
N SER A 14 -3.67 -34.30 -9.61
CA SER A 14 -2.68 -35.33 -9.28
C SER A 14 -1.46 -34.73 -8.60
N VAL A 15 -0.89 -35.46 -7.64
CA VAL A 15 0.27 -34.98 -6.85
C VAL A 15 1.36 -36.05 -6.82
N ALA A 16 2.57 -35.70 -7.25
CA ALA A 16 3.76 -36.53 -7.05
C ALA A 16 4.57 -36.06 -5.84
N VAL A 17 5.11 -37.00 -5.05
CA VAL A 17 5.98 -36.69 -3.90
C VAL A 17 7.38 -37.23 -4.18
N ILE A 18 8.31 -36.36 -4.55
CA ILE A 18 9.68 -36.71 -4.89
C ILE A 18 10.54 -36.70 -3.63
N GLY A 19 11.15 -37.84 -3.29
CA GLY A 19 11.83 -38.03 -2.02
C GLY A 19 10.92 -38.63 -0.94
N ALA A 20 9.84 -39.31 -1.32
CA ALA A 20 9.01 -40.09 -0.41
C ALA A 20 9.88 -41.09 0.38
N SER A 21 9.54 -41.39 1.64
CA SER A 21 10.35 -42.27 2.48
C SER A 21 9.50 -43.17 3.38
N ARG A 22 10.05 -44.32 3.79
CA ARG A 22 9.46 -45.20 4.81
C ARG A 22 9.86 -44.81 6.23
N GLU A 23 10.85 -43.94 6.39
CA GLU A 23 11.32 -43.48 7.68
C GLU A 23 10.27 -42.56 8.34
N PRO A 24 9.73 -42.91 9.52
CA PRO A 24 8.57 -42.22 10.10
C PRO A 24 8.68 -40.71 10.28
N HIS A 25 9.91 -40.20 10.42
CA HIS A 25 10.18 -38.78 10.66
C HIS A 25 10.82 -38.06 9.47
N ALA A 26 11.04 -38.75 8.35
CA ALA A 26 11.52 -38.10 7.14
C ALA A 26 10.42 -37.20 6.54
N VAL A 27 10.81 -36.04 6.02
CA VAL A 27 9.86 -35.06 5.44
C VAL A 27 9.00 -35.69 4.34
N GLY A 28 9.61 -36.47 3.43
CA GLY A 28 8.89 -37.18 2.38
C GLY A 28 7.89 -38.22 2.88
N HIS A 29 8.11 -38.81 4.07
CA HIS A 29 7.12 -39.68 4.71
C HIS A 29 5.91 -38.89 5.18
N LEU A 30 6.15 -37.78 5.88
CA LEU A 30 5.10 -36.90 6.42
C LEU A 30 4.25 -36.28 5.31
N LEU A 31 4.84 -35.91 4.17
CA LEU A 31 4.13 -35.40 3.00
C LEU A 31 3.12 -36.41 2.45
N VAL A 32 3.54 -37.66 2.21
CA VAL A 32 2.62 -38.72 1.74
C VAL A 32 1.54 -38.99 2.78
N ARG A 33 1.92 -39.05 4.07
CA ARG A 33 0.97 -39.23 5.18
C ARG A 33 -0.11 -38.16 5.19
N ASN A 34 0.30 -36.90 5.08
CA ASN A 34 -0.59 -35.76 5.19
C ASN A 34 -1.53 -35.66 3.98
N LEU A 35 -1.04 -35.92 2.76
CA LEU A 35 -1.91 -36.02 1.57
C LEU A 35 -2.98 -37.11 1.71
N VAL A 36 -2.60 -38.31 2.19
CA VAL A 36 -3.55 -39.41 2.41
C VAL A 36 -4.55 -39.06 3.52
N ARG A 37 -4.07 -38.51 4.64
CA ARG A 37 -4.92 -38.13 5.78
C ARG A 37 -5.84 -36.96 5.46
N GLY A 38 -5.41 -36.04 4.62
CA GLY A 38 -6.18 -34.89 4.14
C GLY A 38 -7.36 -35.31 3.27
N GLY A 39 -7.35 -36.53 2.73
CA GLY A 39 -8.43 -37.03 1.87
C GLY A 39 -8.35 -36.48 0.45
N PHE A 40 -7.14 -36.29 -0.09
CA PHE A 40 -6.95 -35.88 -1.47
C PHE A 40 -7.58 -36.91 -2.43
N ASP A 41 -8.51 -36.45 -3.27
CA ASP A 41 -9.32 -37.30 -4.14
C ASP A 41 -8.54 -37.79 -5.39
N GLY A 42 -7.46 -37.10 -5.75
CA GLY A 42 -6.63 -37.45 -6.91
C GLY A 42 -5.54 -38.49 -6.62
N PRO A 43 -4.90 -39.05 -7.66
CA PRO A 43 -3.76 -39.95 -7.50
C PRO A 43 -2.57 -39.28 -6.80
N ILE A 44 -2.07 -39.96 -5.78
CA ILE A 44 -0.81 -39.65 -5.09
C ILE A 44 0.27 -40.55 -5.69
N LEU A 45 1.36 -39.95 -6.18
CA LEU A 45 2.46 -40.63 -6.88
C LEU A 45 3.78 -40.47 -6.11
N PRO A 46 4.06 -41.26 -5.06
CA PRO A 46 5.31 -41.19 -4.33
C PRO A 46 6.47 -41.69 -5.20
N VAL A 47 7.60 -40.98 -5.19
CA VAL A 47 8.81 -41.36 -5.92
C VAL A 47 9.94 -41.66 -4.92
N ASN A 48 10.41 -42.91 -4.95
CA ASN A 48 11.53 -43.41 -4.16
C ASN A 48 12.20 -44.61 -4.87
N PRO A 49 13.53 -44.60 -5.09
CA PRO A 49 14.26 -45.68 -5.79
C PRO A 49 14.25 -47.06 -5.12
N HIS A 50 13.99 -47.15 -3.82
CA HIS A 50 14.21 -48.34 -3.00
C HIS A 50 12.95 -48.89 -2.32
N ALA A 51 12.00 -48.01 -1.98
CA ALA A 51 10.72 -48.41 -1.42
C ALA A 51 9.82 -48.98 -2.53
N ARG A 52 8.98 -49.97 -2.17
CA ARG A 52 7.90 -50.47 -3.04
C ARG A 52 6.55 -49.80 -2.75
N ALA A 53 6.36 -49.34 -1.51
CA ALA A 53 5.18 -48.61 -1.09
C ALA A 53 5.51 -47.72 0.13
N VAL A 54 4.79 -46.59 0.25
CA VAL A 54 4.83 -45.65 1.38
C VAL A 54 3.38 -45.33 1.75
N HIS A 55 3.01 -45.50 3.04
CA HIS A 55 1.64 -45.31 3.52
C HIS A 55 0.54 -46.07 2.73
N GLY A 56 0.87 -47.26 2.23
CA GLY A 56 -0.07 -48.07 1.43
C GLY A 56 -0.21 -47.64 -0.03
N VAL A 57 0.53 -46.62 -0.46
CA VAL A 57 0.56 -46.14 -1.86
C VAL A 57 1.80 -46.70 -2.57
N LEU A 58 1.62 -47.23 -3.78
CA LEU A 58 2.72 -47.74 -4.62
C LEU A 58 3.69 -46.63 -4.99
N THR A 59 4.99 -46.91 -4.92
CA THR A 59 6.04 -45.94 -5.23
C THR A 59 6.66 -46.20 -6.60
N TYR A 60 7.12 -45.13 -7.24
CA TYR A 60 7.86 -45.17 -8.51
C TYR A 60 9.34 -44.91 -8.26
N PRO A 61 10.27 -45.58 -8.94
CA PRO A 61 11.69 -45.42 -8.68
C PRO A 61 12.29 -44.10 -9.20
N SER A 62 11.68 -43.48 -10.21
CA SER A 62 12.14 -42.23 -10.83
C SER A 62 10.98 -41.39 -11.37
N VAL A 63 11.23 -40.11 -11.67
CA VAL A 63 10.25 -39.21 -12.33
C VAL A 63 9.92 -39.71 -13.73
N ALA A 64 10.90 -40.25 -14.45
CA ALA A 64 10.77 -40.85 -15.78
C ALA A 64 9.81 -42.06 -15.81
N GLU A 65 9.57 -42.72 -14.69
CA GLU A 65 8.71 -43.90 -14.58
C GLU A 65 7.30 -43.58 -14.07
N LEU A 66 6.99 -42.30 -13.84
CA LEU A 66 5.63 -41.89 -13.52
C LEU A 66 4.67 -42.21 -14.68
N PRO A 67 3.46 -42.71 -14.39
CA PRO A 67 2.53 -43.18 -15.41
C PRO A 67 1.99 -42.05 -16.30
N PHE A 68 1.98 -40.82 -15.78
CA PHE A 68 1.62 -39.60 -16.49
C PHE A 68 2.33 -38.41 -15.82
N ALA A 69 2.24 -37.22 -16.42
CA ALA A 69 2.78 -35.99 -15.84
C ALA A 69 1.85 -35.49 -14.73
N PRO A 70 2.31 -35.40 -13.46
CA PRO A 70 1.49 -34.86 -12.39
C PRO A 70 1.24 -33.37 -12.60
N ASP A 71 0.10 -32.86 -12.15
CA ASP A 71 -0.16 -31.41 -12.10
C ASP A 71 0.81 -30.73 -11.14
N LEU A 72 0.96 -31.32 -9.94
CA LEU A 72 1.79 -30.83 -8.85
C LEU A 72 2.88 -31.84 -8.47
N ALA A 73 4.11 -31.37 -8.28
CA ALA A 73 5.17 -32.15 -7.66
C ALA A 73 5.66 -31.51 -6.34
N VAL A 74 5.71 -32.28 -5.26
CA VAL A 74 6.32 -31.86 -3.99
C VAL A 74 7.70 -32.48 -3.87
N ILE A 75 8.75 -31.66 -3.79
CA ILE A 75 10.14 -32.08 -3.86
C ILE A 75 10.78 -31.95 -2.48
N ALA A 76 11.13 -33.10 -1.89
CA ALA A 76 11.77 -33.26 -0.59
C ALA A 76 13.13 -33.99 -0.69
N THR A 77 13.88 -33.73 -1.76
CA THR A 77 15.24 -34.28 -2.00
C THR A 77 16.33 -33.27 -1.65
N PRO A 78 17.59 -33.67 -1.42
CA PRO A 78 18.69 -32.72 -1.19
C PRO A 78 18.77 -31.62 -2.26
N ALA A 79 19.08 -30.38 -1.87
CA ALA A 79 19.06 -29.23 -2.79
C ALA A 79 19.80 -29.44 -4.13
N PRO A 80 21.00 -30.06 -4.18
CA PRO A 80 21.73 -30.23 -5.44
C PRO A 80 20.99 -31.05 -6.52
N SER A 81 20.05 -31.92 -6.14
CA SER A 81 19.30 -32.72 -7.11
C SER A 81 18.08 -31.98 -7.69
N VAL A 82 17.65 -30.89 -7.05
CA VAL A 82 16.38 -30.22 -7.37
C VAL A 82 16.34 -29.64 -8.79
N PRO A 83 17.38 -28.94 -9.32
CA PRO A 83 17.32 -28.42 -10.69
C PRO A 83 17.07 -29.49 -11.75
N ASN A 84 17.71 -30.65 -11.62
CA ASN A 84 17.53 -31.76 -12.56
C ASN A 84 16.12 -32.36 -12.49
N ILE A 85 15.58 -32.51 -11.27
CA ILE A 85 14.21 -32.99 -11.04
C ILE A 85 13.20 -32.01 -11.65
N VAL A 86 13.38 -30.70 -11.43
CA VAL A 86 12.52 -29.65 -12.00
C VAL A 86 12.55 -29.69 -13.53
N ALA A 87 13.74 -29.84 -14.14
CA ALA A 87 13.86 -29.97 -15.59
C ALA A 87 13.13 -31.21 -16.13
N GLU A 88 13.22 -32.35 -15.43
CA GLU A 88 12.58 -33.60 -15.84
C GLU A 88 11.04 -33.52 -15.73
N LEU A 89 10.54 -32.95 -14.63
CA LEU A 89 9.12 -32.68 -14.43
C LEU A 89 8.57 -31.73 -15.49
N GLY A 90 9.29 -30.63 -15.76
CA GLY A 90 8.94 -29.66 -16.79
C GLY A 90 8.86 -30.30 -18.18
N ARG A 91 9.84 -31.13 -18.56
CA ARG A 91 9.81 -31.88 -19.84
C ARG A 91 8.62 -32.82 -19.98
N ARG A 92 8.16 -33.42 -18.88
CA ARG A 92 6.98 -34.29 -18.87
C ARG A 92 5.66 -33.52 -18.94
N GLY A 93 5.66 -32.23 -18.59
CA GLY A 93 4.49 -31.35 -18.64
C GLY A 93 3.90 -31.00 -17.27
N THR A 94 4.64 -31.24 -16.18
CA THR A 94 4.25 -30.76 -14.84
C THR A 94 4.26 -29.23 -14.82
N ARG A 95 3.22 -28.63 -14.24
CA ARG A 95 3.00 -27.18 -14.28
C ARG A 95 3.34 -26.48 -12.96
N GLY A 96 3.26 -27.20 -11.84
CA GLY A 96 3.56 -26.66 -10.50
C GLY A 96 4.50 -27.56 -9.70
N ALA A 97 5.38 -26.95 -8.91
CA ALA A 97 6.20 -27.63 -7.93
C ALA A 97 6.24 -26.90 -6.57
N ILE A 98 6.29 -27.67 -5.49
CA ILE A 98 6.56 -27.19 -4.14
C ILE A 98 7.91 -27.75 -3.73
N VAL A 99 8.89 -26.89 -3.51
CA VAL A 99 10.23 -27.29 -3.06
C VAL A 99 10.32 -27.05 -1.57
N VAL A 100 10.24 -28.12 -0.77
CA VAL A 100 10.35 -28.00 0.70
C VAL A 100 11.80 -27.97 1.17
N SER A 101 12.72 -28.46 0.36
CA SER A 101 14.13 -28.59 0.71
C SER A 101 14.80 -27.24 0.96
N ALA A 102 15.60 -27.18 2.04
CA ALA A 102 16.57 -26.13 2.29
C ALA A 102 17.89 -26.43 1.56
N GLY A 103 18.79 -25.45 1.53
CA GLY A 103 20.12 -25.49 0.91
C GLY A 103 20.33 -24.48 -0.22
N PHE A 104 19.51 -23.43 -0.31
CA PHE A 104 19.49 -22.46 -1.41
C PHE A 104 20.04 -21.09 -0.96
N ALA A 105 19.42 -19.97 -1.35
CA ALA A 105 19.96 -18.62 -1.17
C ALA A 105 20.39 -18.29 0.27
N GLU A 106 19.79 -18.92 1.28
CA GLU A 106 20.15 -18.81 2.69
C GLU A 106 21.56 -19.32 3.02
N ARG A 107 22.18 -20.13 2.15
CA ARG A 107 23.58 -20.60 2.28
C ARG A 107 24.60 -19.69 1.60
N GLY A 108 24.20 -18.51 1.12
CA GLY A 108 25.10 -17.55 0.48
C GLY A 108 25.23 -17.75 -1.02
N ALA A 109 26.43 -17.50 -1.57
CA ALA A 109 26.62 -17.40 -3.02
C ALA A 109 26.38 -18.72 -3.78
N GLU A 110 26.88 -19.85 -3.27
CA GLU A 110 26.68 -21.18 -3.88
C GLU A 110 25.20 -21.56 -3.92
N GLY A 111 24.48 -21.32 -2.82
CA GLY A 111 23.05 -21.60 -2.75
C GLY A 111 22.20 -20.68 -3.64
N ARG A 112 22.60 -19.41 -3.83
CA ARG A 112 21.99 -18.52 -4.83
C ARG A 112 22.19 -19.02 -6.26
N ALA A 113 23.39 -19.53 -6.59
CA ALA A 113 23.64 -20.13 -7.90
C ALA A 113 22.77 -21.37 -8.14
N LEU A 114 22.59 -22.21 -7.11
CA LEU A 114 21.72 -23.38 -7.18
C LEU A 114 20.24 -23.00 -7.35
N GLN A 115 19.77 -21.97 -6.63
CA GLN A 115 18.43 -21.42 -6.80
C GLN A 115 18.23 -20.89 -8.21
N GLN A 116 19.22 -20.19 -8.76
CA GLN A 116 19.16 -19.68 -10.13
C GLN A 116 19.07 -20.83 -11.15
N ALA A 117 19.87 -21.88 -11.00
CA ALA A 117 19.80 -23.08 -11.85
C ALA A 117 18.43 -23.77 -11.78
N MET A 118 17.79 -23.81 -10.61
CA MET A 118 16.44 -24.32 -10.44
C MET A 118 15.40 -23.49 -11.21
N LEU A 119 15.49 -22.16 -11.14
CA LEU A 119 14.60 -21.25 -11.89
C LEU A 119 14.82 -21.36 -13.41
N GLU A 120 16.06 -21.48 -13.84
CA GLU A 120 16.43 -21.69 -15.25
C GLU A 120 15.89 -23.02 -15.79
N ALA A 121 15.89 -24.08 -14.99
CA ALA A 121 15.28 -25.36 -15.35
C ALA A 121 13.75 -25.28 -15.50
N ALA A 122 13.08 -24.45 -14.69
CA ALA A 122 11.62 -24.30 -14.71
C ALA A 122 11.12 -23.45 -15.90
N ARG A 123 11.88 -22.41 -16.25
CA ARG A 123 11.47 -21.35 -17.19
C ARG A 123 11.03 -21.83 -18.59
N PRO A 124 11.71 -22.78 -19.27
CA PRO A 124 11.30 -23.24 -20.61
C PRO A 124 9.92 -23.91 -20.63
N HIS A 125 9.51 -24.46 -19.49
CA HIS A 125 8.28 -25.23 -19.34
C HIS A 125 7.16 -24.43 -18.66
N LEU A 126 7.44 -23.18 -18.27
CA LEU A 126 6.53 -22.32 -17.50
C LEU A 126 6.06 -23.00 -16.20
N LEU A 127 6.90 -23.86 -15.65
CA LEU A 127 6.66 -24.54 -14.37
C LEU A 127 6.84 -23.52 -13.26
N ARG A 128 5.85 -23.41 -12.37
CA ARG A 128 5.91 -22.48 -11.22
C ARG A 128 6.38 -23.18 -9.95
N ILE A 129 7.15 -22.48 -9.12
CA ILE A 129 7.75 -23.02 -7.90
C ILE A 129 7.31 -22.22 -6.66
N VAL A 130 6.72 -22.92 -5.70
CA VAL A 130 6.55 -22.42 -4.31
C VAL A 130 7.72 -22.92 -3.47
N GLY A 131 8.32 -22.02 -2.68
CA GLY A 131 9.56 -22.26 -1.95
C GLY A 131 10.78 -21.60 -2.63
N PRO A 132 12.00 -22.16 -2.49
CA PRO A 132 12.34 -23.37 -1.74
C PRO A 132 12.29 -23.13 -0.22
N ASN A 133 12.74 -24.09 0.60
CA ASN A 133 12.86 -23.92 2.06
C ASN A 133 11.55 -23.46 2.74
N GLY A 134 10.45 -24.17 2.45
CA GLY A 134 9.14 -23.92 3.04
C GLY A 134 8.51 -25.20 3.59
N ILE A 135 7.39 -25.07 4.28
CA ILE A 135 6.64 -26.23 4.80
C ILE A 135 5.71 -26.87 3.76
N GLY A 136 5.26 -26.08 2.78
CA GLY A 136 4.36 -26.52 1.71
C GLY A 136 3.05 -25.73 1.65
N VAL A 137 2.04 -26.33 1.04
CA VAL A 137 0.73 -25.73 0.75
C VAL A 137 -0.39 -26.64 1.24
N VAL A 138 -1.43 -26.04 1.83
CA VAL A 138 -2.63 -26.75 2.26
C VAL A 138 -3.89 -26.04 1.78
N VAL A 139 -4.84 -26.79 1.21
CA VAL A 139 -6.17 -26.33 0.79
C VAL A 139 -7.22 -27.27 1.41
N PRO A 140 -7.70 -26.98 2.63
CA PRO A 140 -8.47 -27.95 3.43
C PRO A 140 -9.74 -28.44 2.74
N ARG A 141 -10.47 -27.56 2.04
CA ARG A 141 -11.74 -27.90 1.35
C ARG A 141 -11.56 -28.88 0.19
N ARG A 142 -10.33 -29.02 -0.33
CA ARG A 142 -9.98 -29.95 -1.41
C ARG A 142 -9.24 -31.20 -0.90
N GLY A 143 -9.08 -31.34 0.41
CA GLY A 143 -8.29 -32.42 1.02
C GLY A 143 -6.80 -32.39 0.66
N LEU A 144 -6.31 -31.30 0.05
CA LEU A 144 -4.92 -31.15 -0.35
C LEU A 144 -4.10 -30.67 0.84
N ASP A 145 -3.28 -31.56 1.42
CA ASP A 145 -2.27 -31.22 2.41
C ASP A 145 -0.88 -31.62 1.88
N ALA A 146 -0.35 -30.78 1.00
CA ALA A 146 0.99 -30.91 0.40
C ALA A 146 2.05 -30.27 1.32
N SER A 147 1.99 -30.60 2.61
CA SER A 147 2.84 -30.02 3.64
C SER A 147 3.29 -31.08 4.67
N PHE A 148 4.30 -30.75 5.47
CA PHE A 148 4.70 -31.57 6.62
C PHE A 148 4.27 -30.97 7.97
N LEU A 149 3.13 -30.25 8.01
CA LEU A 149 2.55 -29.73 9.23
C LEU A 149 2.20 -30.85 10.23
N HIS A 150 2.24 -30.51 11.52
CA HIS A 150 2.05 -31.47 12.62
C HIS A 150 0.58 -31.86 12.83
N ARG A 151 -0.36 -31.06 12.33
CA ARG A 151 -1.82 -31.27 12.44
C ARG A 151 -2.54 -30.81 11.16
N PRO A 152 -3.74 -31.34 10.86
CA PRO A 152 -4.53 -30.85 9.75
C PRO A 152 -5.26 -29.55 10.12
N PRO A 153 -5.25 -28.52 9.26
CA PRO A 153 -6.08 -27.32 9.43
C PRO A 153 -7.57 -27.62 9.26
N LEU A 154 -8.39 -26.80 9.94
CA LEU A 154 -9.84 -26.78 9.71
C LEU A 154 -10.15 -26.03 8.42
N ALA A 155 -11.19 -26.46 7.70
CA ALA A 155 -11.72 -25.71 6.58
C ALA A 155 -12.43 -24.44 7.05
N GLY A 156 -12.15 -23.32 6.41
CA GLY A 156 -12.77 -22.02 6.69
C GLY A 156 -12.69 -21.09 5.48
N ASP A 157 -12.49 -19.80 5.74
CA ASP A 157 -12.50 -18.73 4.73
C ASP A 157 -11.32 -17.76 4.85
N LEU A 158 -10.34 -18.06 5.70
CA LEU A 158 -9.12 -17.26 5.87
C LEU A 158 -7.97 -17.83 5.04
N ALA A 159 -7.30 -16.99 4.26
CA ALA A 159 -6.05 -17.38 3.63
C ALA A 159 -4.88 -16.91 4.50
N PHE A 160 -3.96 -17.81 4.86
CA PHE A 160 -2.74 -17.44 5.57
C PHE A 160 -1.49 -17.73 4.73
N VAL A 161 -0.77 -16.66 4.36
CA VAL A 161 0.45 -16.72 3.55
C VAL A 161 1.62 -16.25 4.42
N SER A 162 2.60 -17.12 4.62
CA SER A 162 3.75 -16.86 5.48
C SER A 162 5.06 -17.17 4.78
N GLN A 163 6.03 -16.27 4.91
CA GLN A 163 7.41 -16.56 4.53
C GLN A 163 8.08 -17.55 5.51
N SER A 164 7.69 -17.50 6.78
CA SER A 164 8.20 -18.39 7.82
C SER A 164 7.34 -19.63 7.99
N GLY A 165 7.94 -20.81 7.77
CA GLY A 165 7.31 -22.10 8.07
C GLY A 165 7.01 -22.28 9.56
N ALA A 166 7.92 -21.87 10.43
CA ALA A 166 7.74 -22.00 11.88
C ALA A 166 6.50 -21.22 12.37
N VAL A 167 6.34 -19.98 11.90
CA VAL A 167 5.15 -19.17 12.19
C VAL A 167 3.88 -19.85 11.69
N LEU A 168 3.90 -20.38 10.46
CA LEU A 168 2.76 -21.09 9.89
C LEU A 168 2.33 -22.31 10.74
N SER A 169 3.31 -23.09 11.23
CA SER A 169 3.07 -24.23 12.12
C SER A 169 2.53 -23.81 13.49
N THR A 170 3.08 -22.76 14.09
CA THR A 170 2.63 -22.25 15.40
C THR A 170 1.21 -21.69 15.31
N VAL A 171 0.93 -20.90 14.27
CA VAL A 171 -0.39 -20.35 14.03
C VAL A 171 -1.44 -21.44 13.85
N LEU A 172 -1.11 -22.51 13.13
CA LEU A 172 -2.01 -23.65 12.98
C LEU A 172 -2.40 -24.30 14.32
N ASP A 173 -1.43 -24.50 15.20
CA ASP A 173 -1.66 -25.12 16.51
C ASP A 173 -2.62 -24.26 17.35
N TRP A 174 -2.36 -22.97 17.37
CA TRP A 174 -3.18 -21.98 18.06
C TRP A 174 -4.60 -21.86 17.46
N ALA A 175 -4.70 -21.79 16.13
CA ALA A 175 -5.97 -21.65 15.41
C ALA A 175 -6.87 -22.87 15.62
N SER A 176 -6.27 -24.07 15.69
CA SER A 176 -6.99 -25.32 15.95
C SER A 176 -7.70 -25.29 17.31
N ALA A 177 -7.05 -24.75 18.35
CA ALA A 177 -7.65 -24.62 19.68
C ALA A 177 -8.84 -23.64 19.71
N ARG A 178 -8.81 -22.61 18.86
CA ARG A 178 -9.86 -21.59 18.73
C ARG A 178 -10.90 -21.88 17.64
N ARG A 179 -10.81 -23.05 16.99
CA ARG A 179 -11.66 -23.47 15.87
C ARG A 179 -11.66 -22.50 14.68
N ILE A 180 -10.53 -21.84 14.43
CA ILE A 180 -10.35 -20.97 13.27
C ILE A 180 -10.00 -21.84 12.06
N GLY A 181 -10.71 -21.64 10.95
CA GLY A 181 -10.54 -22.39 9.71
C GLY A 181 -9.92 -21.57 8.59
N PHE A 182 -9.29 -22.25 7.63
CA PHE A 182 -8.57 -21.65 6.52
C PHE A 182 -9.15 -22.07 5.17
N SER A 183 -9.16 -21.14 4.19
CA SER A 183 -9.36 -21.46 2.78
C SER A 183 -8.09 -22.09 2.20
N CYS A 184 -6.93 -21.50 2.50
CA CYS A 184 -5.63 -22.09 2.24
C CYS A 184 -4.56 -21.61 3.24
N MET A 185 -3.52 -22.42 3.42
CA MET A 185 -2.30 -22.05 4.13
C MET A 185 -1.10 -22.25 3.21
N VAL A 186 -0.24 -21.24 3.09
CA VAL A 186 0.88 -21.23 2.14
C VAL A 186 2.16 -20.81 2.82
N SER A 187 3.18 -21.68 2.76
CA SER A 187 4.54 -21.35 3.15
C SER A 187 5.36 -21.01 1.91
N LEU A 188 5.69 -19.72 1.74
CA LEU A 188 6.49 -19.24 0.59
C LEU A 188 7.98 -19.53 0.74
N GLY A 189 8.48 -19.70 1.98
CA GLY A 189 9.88 -19.98 2.26
C GLY A 189 10.81 -18.92 1.67
N GLY A 190 11.79 -19.35 0.89
CA GLY A 190 12.73 -18.49 0.18
C GLY A 190 12.10 -17.61 -0.92
N MET A 191 10.84 -17.86 -1.30
CA MET A 191 10.08 -17.03 -2.24
C MET A 191 10.83 -16.76 -3.56
N ALA A 192 11.37 -17.82 -4.16
CA ALA A 192 12.27 -17.70 -5.32
C ALA A 192 11.55 -17.43 -6.65
N ASP A 193 10.31 -17.92 -6.80
CA ASP A 193 9.46 -17.68 -7.98
C ASP A 193 8.09 -17.14 -7.57
N VAL A 194 7.25 -17.96 -6.95
CA VAL A 194 5.93 -17.51 -6.46
C VAL A 194 6.14 -16.61 -5.24
N ASP A 195 5.63 -15.38 -5.34
CA ASP A 195 5.77 -14.35 -4.29
C ASP A 195 4.42 -13.83 -3.74
N PHE A 196 4.47 -12.89 -2.80
CA PHE A 196 3.27 -12.26 -2.23
C PHE A 196 2.38 -11.60 -3.29
N GLY A 197 2.94 -11.02 -4.35
CA GLY A 197 2.15 -10.42 -5.43
C GLY A 197 1.34 -11.47 -6.19
N ASP A 198 1.94 -12.63 -6.45
CA ASP A 198 1.25 -13.77 -7.07
C ASP A 198 0.13 -14.31 -6.17
N MET A 199 0.43 -14.46 -4.88
CA MET A 199 -0.54 -14.95 -3.91
C MET A 199 -1.72 -13.99 -3.75
N LEU A 200 -1.48 -12.68 -3.69
CA LEU A 200 -2.53 -11.68 -3.58
C LEU A 200 -3.43 -11.67 -4.81
N ASP A 201 -2.86 -11.80 -6.01
CA ASP A 201 -3.64 -11.90 -7.25
C ASP A 201 -4.48 -13.18 -7.31
N PHE A 202 -3.89 -14.31 -6.92
CA PHE A 202 -4.60 -15.59 -6.86
C PHE A 202 -5.76 -15.53 -5.86
N LEU A 203 -5.48 -15.08 -4.64
CA LEU A 203 -6.45 -15.00 -3.55
C LEU A 203 -7.52 -13.94 -3.79
N LEU A 204 -7.26 -12.90 -4.58
CA LEU A 204 -8.27 -11.94 -5.02
C LEU A 204 -9.39 -12.67 -5.79
N THR A 205 -9.01 -13.58 -6.69
CA THR A 205 -9.96 -14.31 -7.56
C THR A 205 -10.64 -15.50 -6.88
N ASP A 206 -10.10 -16.00 -5.77
CA ASP A 206 -10.68 -17.15 -5.05
C ASP A 206 -11.96 -16.76 -4.28
N PRO A 207 -13.15 -17.29 -4.65
CA PRO A 207 -14.39 -16.96 -3.94
C PRO A 207 -14.45 -17.56 -2.52
N GLN A 208 -13.60 -18.53 -2.18
CA GLN A 208 -13.61 -19.18 -0.86
C GLN A 208 -12.86 -18.37 0.19
N THR A 209 -11.99 -17.45 -0.22
CA THR A 209 -11.21 -16.60 0.67
C THR A 209 -11.95 -15.28 0.93
N ARG A 210 -12.31 -15.04 2.19
CA ARG A 210 -12.92 -13.80 2.67
C ARG A 210 -11.89 -12.76 3.11
N ALA A 211 -10.81 -13.18 3.77
CA ALA A 211 -9.75 -12.29 4.24
C ALA A 211 -8.36 -12.94 4.06
N ILE A 212 -7.34 -12.09 3.88
CA ILE A 212 -5.98 -12.51 3.57
C ILE A 212 -5.04 -12.07 4.69
N LEU A 213 -4.28 -13.02 5.24
CA LEU A 213 -3.35 -12.82 6.33
C LEU A 213 -1.92 -13.03 5.81
N LEU A 214 -1.05 -12.06 6.06
CA LEU A 214 0.32 -12.07 5.57
C LEU A 214 1.31 -12.00 6.73
N TYR A 215 2.28 -12.91 6.73
CA TYR A 215 3.51 -12.77 7.52
C TYR A 215 4.68 -12.51 6.58
N VAL A 216 5.16 -11.27 6.57
CA VAL A 216 6.17 -10.75 5.62
C VAL A 216 7.48 -10.50 6.35
N GLU A 217 8.57 -11.12 5.89
CA GLU A 217 9.92 -10.74 6.31
C GLU A 217 10.51 -9.76 5.31
N ALA A 218 10.37 -10.06 4.01
CA ALA A 218 10.78 -9.17 2.92
C ALA A 218 9.89 -9.35 1.67
N VAL A 219 9.81 -8.30 0.85
CA VAL A 219 9.21 -8.33 -0.50
C VAL A 219 10.35 -8.33 -1.54
N THR A 220 10.13 -9.01 -2.66
CA THR A 220 11.12 -9.12 -3.76
C THR A 220 10.84 -8.16 -4.92
N GLN A 221 9.56 -7.90 -5.23
CA GLN A 221 9.13 -7.11 -6.37
C GLN A 221 8.12 -6.05 -5.94
N ALA A 222 8.60 -4.86 -5.55
CA ALA A 222 7.76 -3.81 -4.96
C ALA A 222 6.58 -3.39 -5.84
N ARG A 223 6.80 -3.14 -7.14
CA ARG A 223 5.70 -2.74 -8.06
C ARG A 223 4.61 -3.79 -8.16
N LYS A 224 5.02 -5.03 -8.37
CA LYS A 224 4.11 -6.18 -8.48
C LYS A 224 3.31 -6.35 -7.19
N PHE A 225 4.00 -6.30 -6.05
CA PHE A 225 3.39 -6.36 -4.73
C PHE A 225 2.39 -5.22 -4.50
N MET A 226 2.79 -3.97 -4.75
CA MET A 226 1.90 -2.81 -4.55
C MET A 226 0.67 -2.87 -5.43
N SER A 227 0.82 -3.26 -6.70
CA SER A 227 -0.29 -3.42 -7.62
C SER A 227 -1.26 -4.52 -7.15
N ALA A 228 -0.75 -5.71 -6.81
CA ALA A 228 -1.56 -6.82 -6.33
C ALA A 228 -2.22 -6.53 -4.96
N ALA A 229 -1.48 -5.93 -4.04
CA ALA A 229 -1.98 -5.58 -2.70
C ALA A 229 -3.10 -4.54 -2.76
N ARG A 230 -2.96 -3.51 -3.60
CA ARG A 230 -4.02 -2.51 -3.84
C ARG A 230 -5.27 -3.17 -4.43
N ALA A 231 -5.11 -4.07 -5.39
CA ALA A 231 -6.25 -4.79 -5.97
C ALA A 231 -6.95 -5.70 -4.95
N ALA A 232 -6.18 -6.47 -4.17
CA ALA A 232 -6.69 -7.34 -3.12
C ALA A 232 -7.41 -6.54 -2.01
N ALA A 233 -6.76 -5.51 -1.47
CA ALA A 233 -7.27 -4.71 -0.36
C ALA A 233 -8.54 -3.91 -0.69
N ARG A 234 -8.82 -3.64 -1.97
CA ARG A 234 -10.10 -3.02 -2.42
C ARG A 234 -11.30 -3.95 -2.26
N THR A 235 -11.05 -5.25 -2.27
CA THR A 235 -12.12 -6.26 -2.35
C THR A 235 -12.21 -7.08 -1.07
N LYS A 236 -11.06 -7.35 -0.44
CA LYS A 236 -10.93 -8.25 0.71
C LYS A 236 -10.04 -7.59 1.77
N PRO A 237 -10.36 -7.73 3.06
CA PRO A 237 -9.45 -7.30 4.11
C PRO A 237 -8.11 -8.03 4.01
N VAL A 238 -7.02 -7.27 3.99
CA VAL A 238 -5.65 -7.79 4.01
C VAL A 238 -4.97 -7.29 5.27
N VAL A 239 -4.56 -8.22 6.13
CA VAL A 239 -3.88 -7.93 7.41
C VAL A 239 -2.46 -8.47 7.35
N VAL A 240 -1.49 -7.65 7.74
CA VAL A 240 -0.06 -7.95 7.57
C VAL A 240 0.73 -7.77 8.87
N ILE A 241 1.59 -8.75 9.16
CA ILE A 241 2.69 -8.62 10.12
C ILE A 241 3.98 -8.48 9.34
N LYS A 242 4.78 -7.46 9.67
CA LYS A 242 6.15 -7.29 9.18
C LYS A 242 7.16 -7.58 10.28
N ALA A 243 7.98 -8.60 10.05
CA ALA A 243 9.10 -8.97 10.91
C ALA A 243 10.34 -8.10 10.65
N GLY A 244 11.32 -8.11 11.56
CA GLY A 244 12.61 -7.42 11.36
C GLY A 244 12.56 -5.89 11.54
N ARG A 245 11.89 -5.40 12.59
CA ARG A 245 11.57 -3.98 12.79
C ARG A 245 12.74 -3.09 13.25
N SER A 246 13.84 -3.65 13.78
CA SER A 246 14.89 -2.89 14.46
C SER A 246 16.09 -2.58 13.57
N GLY A 247 16.45 -1.29 13.47
CA GLY A 247 17.60 -0.80 12.71
C GLY A 247 18.99 -1.18 13.26
N GLN A 248 19.10 -1.98 14.33
CA GLN A 248 20.40 -2.52 14.76
C GLN A 248 20.98 -3.52 13.76
N ALA A 249 20.15 -4.10 12.89
CA ALA A 249 20.59 -4.89 11.73
C ALA A 249 20.97 -4.04 10.51
N ALA A 250 20.55 -2.77 10.46
CA ALA A 250 20.71 -1.85 9.32
C ALA A 250 21.85 -0.84 9.56
N LYS A 251 23.01 -1.29 10.05
CA LYS A 251 24.19 -0.44 10.26
C LYS A 251 25.34 -0.85 9.36
N ALA A 252 25.44 -0.20 8.21
CA ALA A 252 26.69 0.24 7.60
C ALA A 252 26.34 1.11 6.37
N ALA A 253 26.78 2.37 6.38
CA ALA A 253 26.69 3.36 5.30
C ALA A 253 25.33 4.06 5.08
N ALA A 254 25.14 5.22 5.72
CA ALA A 254 24.23 6.25 5.21
C ALA A 254 24.55 7.64 5.80
N SER A 255 24.41 8.69 4.99
CA SER A 255 24.38 10.13 5.34
C SER A 255 23.24 10.48 6.32
N HIS A 256 23.27 11.71 6.84
CA HIS A 256 22.35 12.26 7.86
C HIS A 256 20.85 12.02 7.58
N THR A 257 20.40 12.03 6.32
CA THR A 257 19.01 11.73 5.91
C THR A 257 18.78 10.26 5.55
N GLY A 258 19.82 9.57 5.07
CA GLY A 258 19.76 8.14 4.78
C GLY A 258 19.60 7.25 6.03
N ALA A 259 19.93 7.77 7.22
CA ALA A 259 19.68 7.13 8.51
C ALA A 259 18.26 7.38 9.07
N LEU A 260 17.52 8.37 8.55
CA LEU A 260 16.24 8.82 9.12
C LEU A 260 15.05 7.98 8.63
N ALA A 261 14.96 7.69 7.34
CA ALA A 261 13.92 6.79 6.81
C ALA A 261 14.34 5.33 7.04
N GLY A 262 13.77 4.68 8.05
CA GLY A 262 14.03 3.27 8.33
C GLY A 262 13.37 2.36 7.28
N GLU A 263 13.96 1.19 7.01
CA GLU A 263 13.34 0.17 6.14
C GLU A 263 11.90 -0.14 6.58
N ASP A 264 11.66 -0.27 7.89
CA ASP A 264 10.34 -0.53 8.47
C ASP A 264 9.32 0.59 8.19
N GLU A 265 9.76 1.85 8.14
CA GLU A 265 8.89 2.99 7.86
C GLU A 265 8.47 3.06 6.39
N VAL A 266 9.35 2.60 5.48
CA VAL A 266 9.02 2.43 4.07
C VAL A 266 7.97 1.33 3.90
N TYR A 267 8.10 0.20 4.59
CA TYR A 267 7.08 -0.85 4.61
C TYR A 267 5.74 -0.34 5.20
N GLU A 268 5.78 0.42 6.30
CA GLU A 268 4.57 1.04 6.86
C GLU A 268 3.87 1.92 5.82
N ALA A 269 4.61 2.83 5.19
CA ALA A 269 4.08 3.70 4.15
C ALA A 269 3.52 2.90 2.96
N ALA A 270 4.19 1.82 2.56
CA ALA A 270 3.73 0.92 1.51
C ALA A 270 2.41 0.22 1.89
N PHE A 271 2.29 -0.30 3.12
CA PHE A 271 1.09 -1.01 3.56
C PHE A 271 -0.11 -0.10 3.69
N GLU A 272 0.06 1.08 4.29
CA GLU A 272 -0.98 2.12 4.36
C GLU A 272 -1.43 2.52 2.96
N ARG A 273 -0.47 2.76 2.06
CA ARG A 273 -0.73 3.15 0.67
C ARG A 273 -1.39 2.05 -0.15
N ALA A 274 -1.17 0.78 0.22
CA ALA A 274 -1.84 -0.37 -0.37
C ALA A 274 -3.24 -0.62 0.21
N GLY A 275 -3.63 0.05 1.30
CA GLY A 275 -4.91 -0.17 1.96
C GLY A 275 -4.93 -1.36 2.93
N MET A 276 -3.77 -1.93 3.24
CA MET A 276 -3.64 -3.07 4.14
C MET A 276 -3.61 -2.62 5.61
N LEU A 277 -4.10 -3.47 6.51
CA LEU A 277 -3.99 -3.23 7.95
C LEU A 277 -2.72 -3.89 8.49
N ARG A 278 -1.77 -3.09 8.98
CA ARG A 278 -0.61 -3.64 9.69
C ARG A 278 -0.96 -3.90 11.15
N VAL A 279 -0.52 -5.06 11.64
CA VAL A 279 -0.54 -5.48 13.04
C VAL A 279 0.86 -5.93 13.46
N PHE A 280 1.10 -6.03 14.77
CA PHE A 280 2.43 -6.25 15.32
C PHE A 280 2.62 -7.63 15.93
N ASP A 281 1.53 -8.27 16.35
CA ASP A 281 1.55 -9.56 17.03
C ASP A 281 0.58 -10.57 16.40
N LEU A 282 0.80 -11.86 16.63
CA LEU A 282 0.02 -12.94 16.00
C LEU A 282 -1.41 -13.02 16.56
N ASP A 283 -1.60 -12.79 17.84
CA ASP A 283 -2.92 -12.67 18.47
C ASP A 283 -3.69 -11.45 17.93
N GLU A 284 -2.99 -10.33 17.74
CA GLU A 284 -3.54 -9.13 17.11
C GLU A 284 -4.03 -9.38 15.67
N LEU A 285 -3.30 -10.19 14.88
CA LEU A 285 -3.68 -10.56 13.51
C LEU A 285 -5.05 -11.21 13.44
N PHE A 286 -5.34 -12.16 14.32
CA PHE A 286 -6.62 -12.85 14.32
C PHE A 286 -7.75 -11.98 14.90
N ALA A 287 -7.46 -11.23 15.97
CA ALA A 287 -8.43 -10.28 16.53
C ALA A 287 -8.87 -9.26 15.47
N ALA A 288 -7.91 -8.72 14.69
CA ALA A 288 -8.21 -7.79 13.60
C ALA A 288 -9.15 -8.40 12.55
N VAL A 289 -8.97 -9.67 12.23
CA VAL A 289 -9.77 -10.37 11.21
C VAL A 289 -11.16 -10.73 11.70
N GLU A 290 -11.28 -11.13 12.96
CA GLU A 290 -12.56 -11.35 13.61
C GLU A 290 -13.36 -10.05 13.61
N THR A 291 -12.75 -8.95 14.06
CA THR A 291 -13.40 -7.62 14.08
C THR A 291 -13.77 -7.14 12.68
N LEU A 292 -12.83 -7.12 11.71
CA LEU A 292 -13.11 -6.72 10.32
C LEU A 292 -14.14 -7.64 9.65
N GLY A 293 -14.17 -8.90 10.10
CA GLY A 293 -15.03 -9.94 9.60
C GLY A 293 -16.50 -9.81 9.99
N THR A 294 -16.82 -9.07 11.05
CA THR A 294 -18.20 -8.79 11.48
C THR A 294 -18.97 -7.92 10.48
N GLY A 295 -18.27 -7.21 9.58
CA GLY A 295 -18.87 -6.21 8.71
C GLY A 295 -19.17 -4.88 9.42
N LEU A 296 -18.74 -4.70 10.67
CA LEU A 296 -18.84 -3.42 11.38
C LEU A 296 -18.10 -2.33 10.61
N ALA A 297 -18.75 -1.19 10.44
CA ALA A 297 -18.17 0.01 9.85
C ALA A 297 -18.16 1.14 10.87
N VAL A 298 -17.00 1.76 11.07
CA VAL A 298 -16.87 3.00 11.85
C VAL A 298 -16.97 4.20 10.91
N HIS A 299 -17.63 5.27 11.33
CA HIS A 299 -17.80 6.49 10.53
C HIS A 299 -16.80 7.62 10.86
N GLY A 300 -16.13 7.50 12.00
CA GLY A 300 -15.06 8.40 12.43
C GLY A 300 -14.13 7.68 13.42
N ASP A 301 -13.46 8.45 14.27
CA ASP A 301 -12.42 7.97 15.18
C ASP A 301 -12.69 8.31 16.66
N ARG A 302 -13.90 8.77 16.98
CA ARG A 302 -14.33 9.16 18.34
C ARG A 302 -15.08 8.02 19.03
N LEU A 303 -14.50 7.47 20.09
CA LEU A 303 -15.09 6.41 20.91
C LEU A 303 -15.75 6.98 22.16
N ALA A 304 -17.01 6.62 22.40
CA ALA A 304 -17.64 6.77 23.70
C ALA A 304 -17.55 5.47 24.50
N ILE A 305 -17.39 5.57 25.82
CA ILE A 305 -17.27 4.42 26.72
C ILE A 305 -18.37 4.52 27.79
N VAL A 306 -19.18 3.47 27.92
CA VAL A 306 -20.18 3.32 29.00
C VAL A 306 -19.74 2.13 29.87
N SER A 307 -19.61 2.33 31.18
CA SER A 307 -19.15 1.30 32.11
C SER A 307 -19.86 1.41 33.46
N ASN A 308 -20.18 0.28 34.10
CA ASN A 308 -20.61 0.26 35.51
C ASN A 308 -19.43 0.25 36.50
N GLY A 309 -18.19 0.36 36.02
CA GLY A 309 -16.99 0.46 36.84
C GLY A 309 -16.02 1.52 36.31
N GLY A 310 -15.91 2.64 37.02
CA GLY A 310 -15.04 3.77 36.63
C GLY A 310 -13.58 3.39 36.41
N GLY A 311 -13.00 2.54 37.27
CA GLY A 311 -11.60 2.11 37.14
C GLY A 311 -11.30 1.40 35.81
N LEU A 312 -12.23 0.61 35.27
CA LEU A 312 -12.05 -0.02 33.98
C LEU A 312 -12.32 0.92 32.80
N GLY A 313 -13.21 1.90 32.98
CA GLY A 313 -13.38 2.99 32.01
C GLY A 313 -12.10 3.80 31.82
N VAL A 314 -11.36 4.04 32.91
CA VAL A 314 -10.03 4.68 32.86
C VAL A 314 -9.01 3.80 32.14
N LEU A 315 -8.93 2.50 32.44
CA LEU A 315 -8.02 1.58 31.72
C LEU A 315 -8.31 1.50 30.22
N ALA A 316 -9.59 1.49 29.83
CA ALA A 316 -9.99 1.54 28.43
C ALA A 316 -9.57 2.86 27.78
N THR A 317 -9.71 3.98 28.50
CA THR A 317 -9.28 5.32 28.05
C THR A 317 -7.77 5.38 27.85
N ASP A 318 -6.99 4.93 28.83
CA ASP A 318 -5.52 4.87 28.74
C ASP A 318 -5.07 4.04 27.54
N THR A 319 -5.72 2.89 27.32
CA THR A 319 -5.44 2.03 26.17
C THR A 319 -5.77 2.74 24.85
N LEU A 320 -6.90 3.44 24.77
CA LEU A 320 -7.32 4.15 23.57
C LEU A 320 -6.30 5.23 23.21
N ILE A 321 -5.89 6.04 24.18
CA ILE A 321 -4.91 7.12 23.98
C ILE A 321 -3.54 6.54 23.60
N ALA A 322 -3.09 5.48 24.26
CA ALA A 322 -1.83 4.80 23.95
C ALA A 322 -1.80 4.23 22.52
N LEU A 323 -2.94 3.79 22.00
CA LEU A 323 -3.08 3.30 20.62
C LEU A 323 -3.33 4.42 19.59
N GLY A 324 -3.38 5.69 20.03
CA GLY A 324 -3.60 6.86 19.19
C GLY A 324 -5.06 7.08 18.76
N GLY A 325 -6.01 6.49 19.48
CA GLY A 325 -7.44 6.74 19.31
C GLY A 325 -7.89 8.02 20.02
N ARG A 326 -9.16 8.41 19.81
CA ARG A 326 -9.74 9.63 20.36
C ARG A 326 -11.01 9.32 21.14
N LEU A 327 -11.13 9.85 22.37
CA LEU A 327 -12.37 9.81 23.12
C LEU A 327 -13.36 10.84 22.53
N ALA A 328 -14.64 10.48 22.44
CA ALA A 328 -15.69 11.42 22.06
C ALA A 328 -15.90 12.48 23.15
N GLU A 329 -16.12 13.73 22.74
CA GLU A 329 -16.52 14.82 23.63
C GLU A 329 -18.03 14.93 23.54
N LEU A 330 -18.74 14.55 24.60
CA LEU A 330 -20.21 14.50 24.59
C LEU A 330 -20.78 15.92 24.53
N GLN A 331 -21.84 16.11 23.74
CA GLN A 331 -22.52 17.40 23.68
C GLN A 331 -23.19 17.73 25.02
N PRO A 332 -23.29 19.02 25.39
CA PRO A 332 -23.97 19.45 26.61
C PRO A 332 -25.37 18.84 26.76
N GLU A 333 -26.12 18.73 25.67
CA GLU A 333 -27.47 18.15 25.64
C GLU A 333 -27.47 16.66 26.02
N THR A 334 -26.46 15.91 25.59
CA THR A 334 -26.29 14.49 25.96
C THR A 334 -25.95 14.36 27.43
N VAL A 335 -25.07 15.21 27.95
CA VAL A 335 -24.70 15.24 29.37
C VAL A 335 -25.90 15.56 30.25
N GLU A 336 -26.75 16.52 29.85
CA GLU A 336 -28.00 16.84 30.55
C GLU A 336 -28.99 15.67 30.56
N ARG A 337 -29.18 15.01 29.40
CA ARG A 337 -30.05 13.83 29.29
C ARG A 337 -29.57 12.68 30.17
N LEU A 338 -28.26 12.41 30.18
CA LEU A 338 -27.66 11.42 31.07
C LEU A 338 -27.85 11.80 32.54
N GLY A 339 -27.63 13.07 32.91
CA GLY A 339 -27.83 13.56 34.28
C GLY A 339 -29.26 13.45 34.78
N ALA A 340 -30.27 13.52 33.90
CA ALA A 340 -31.66 13.32 34.26
C ALA A 340 -32.04 11.84 34.49
N GLN A 341 -31.29 10.90 33.90
CA GLN A 341 -31.59 9.46 33.91
C GLN A 341 -30.68 8.65 34.82
N LEU A 342 -29.48 9.17 35.13
CA LEU A 342 -28.47 8.53 35.96
C LEU A 342 -28.45 9.12 37.38
N PRO A 343 -27.96 8.37 38.38
CA PRO A 343 -27.78 8.90 39.74
C PRO A 343 -26.81 10.10 39.76
N PRO A 344 -26.93 11.05 40.70
CA PRO A 344 -26.11 12.27 40.75
C PRO A 344 -24.59 12.08 40.81
N HIS A 345 -24.12 10.86 41.14
CA HIS A 345 -22.71 10.53 41.32
C HIS A 345 -22.05 9.91 40.08
N TRP A 346 -22.75 9.86 38.93
CA TRP A 346 -22.14 9.43 37.66
C TRP A 346 -21.01 10.40 37.24
N SER A 347 -20.14 9.97 36.34
CA SER A 347 -18.88 10.68 36.01
C SER A 347 -19.04 12.10 35.43
N GLY A 348 -20.20 12.45 34.86
CA GLY A 348 -20.45 13.77 34.26
C GLY A 348 -19.81 13.97 32.88
N GLY A 349 -19.28 12.92 32.25
CA GLY A 349 -18.60 12.99 30.97
C GLY A 349 -18.31 11.62 30.36
N ASN A 350 -17.32 11.55 29.48
CA ASN A 350 -16.84 10.31 28.85
C ASN A 350 -15.47 9.93 29.46
N PRO A 351 -15.28 8.73 30.01
CA PRO A 351 -16.22 7.60 30.11
C PRO A 351 -17.46 7.89 30.97
N VAL A 352 -18.61 7.39 30.53
CA VAL A 352 -19.89 7.44 31.25
C VAL A 352 -19.90 6.32 32.30
N ASP A 353 -19.60 6.67 33.55
CA ASP A 353 -19.66 5.74 34.69
C ASP A 353 -21.09 5.67 35.23
N ILE A 354 -21.79 4.57 34.95
CA ILE A 354 -23.18 4.35 35.37
C ILE A 354 -23.29 3.70 36.76
N LEU A 355 -22.18 3.57 37.50
CA LEU A 355 -22.07 2.99 38.85
C LEU A 355 -22.31 1.48 38.93
N GLY A 356 -21.72 0.83 39.95
CA GLY A 356 -21.64 -0.64 40.05
C GLY A 356 -22.98 -1.37 40.30
N ASP A 357 -24.01 -0.66 40.72
CA ASP A 357 -25.38 -1.17 40.93
C ASP A 357 -26.29 -1.03 39.70
N ALA A 358 -25.73 -0.68 38.53
CA ALA A 358 -26.47 -0.48 37.30
C ALA A 358 -27.20 -1.76 36.84
N ASN A 359 -28.53 -1.68 36.72
CA ASN A 359 -29.40 -2.72 36.15
C ASN A 359 -29.61 -2.51 34.63
N GLY A 360 -30.36 -3.40 33.98
CA GLY A 360 -30.61 -3.34 32.54
C GLY A 360 -31.24 -2.02 32.09
N ALA A 361 -32.17 -1.45 32.87
CA ALA A 361 -32.79 -0.16 32.56
C ALA A 361 -31.76 0.99 32.51
N ARG A 362 -30.77 1.00 33.41
CA ARG A 362 -29.70 2.02 33.43
C ARG A 362 -28.76 1.86 32.23
N TYR A 363 -28.45 0.62 31.82
CA TYR A 363 -27.70 0.36 30.58
C TYR A 363 -28.45 0.84 29.35
N LEU A 364 -29.74 0.51 29.22
CA LEU A 364 -30.58 0.96 28.10
C LEU A 364 -30.58 2.49 27.98
N ALA A 365 -30.88 3.18 29.08
CA ALA A 365 -30.92 4.64 29.13
C ALA A 365 -29.59 5.30 28.73
N ALA A 366 -28.47 4.83 29.29
CA ALA A 366 -27.15 5.38 28.99
C ALA A 366 -26.73 5.10 27.54
N VAL A 367 -26.95 3.89 27.04
CA VAL A 367 -26.58 3.50 25.68
C VAL A 367 -27.41 4.28 24.65
N GLU A 368 -28.72 4.42 24.83
CA GLU A 368 -29.56 5.20 23.92
C GLU A 368 -29.19 6.69 23.90
N ALA A 369 -28.86 7.28 25.05
CA ALA A 369 -28.43 8.67 25.12
C ALA A 369 -27.11 8.89 24.38
N VAL A 370 -26.11 8.02 24.60
CA VAL A 370 -24.79 8.13 23.97
C VAL A 370 -24.85 7.81 22.46
N LEU A 371 -25.65 6.84 22.04
CA LEU A 371 -25.82 6.52 20.62
C LEU A 371 -26.50 7.67 19.84
N ALA A 372 -27.35 8.48 20.50
CA ALA A 372 -27.98 9.63 19.88
C ALA A 372 -27.03 10.83 19.66
N ASP A 373 -25.89 10.88 20.37
CA ASP A 373 -24.97 12.03 20.33
C ASP A 373 -24.17 12.11 19.01
N PRO A 374 -24.31 13.16 18.17
CA PRO A 374 -23.61 13.25 16.89
C PRO A 374 -22.07 13.30 17.00
N GLU A 375 -21.52 13.59 18.18
CA GLU A 375 -20.09 13.60 18.46
C GLU A 375 -19.50 12.21 18.75
N VAL A 376 -20.34 11.18 18.75
CA VAL A 376 -19.94 9.78 18.98
C VAL A 376 -19.97 8.99 17.67
N ASP A 377 -18.83 8.39 17.30
CA ASP A 377 -18.71 7.56 16.08
C ASP A 377 -18.84 6.07 16.38
N ALA A 378 -18.52 5.64 17.60
CA ALA A 378 -18.61 4.27 18.08
C ALA A 378 -18.81 4.24 19.60
N LEU A 379 -19.40 3.15 20.11
CA LEU A 379 -19.65 2.96 21.55
C LEU A 379 -19.03 1.66 22.06
N LEU A 380 -18.22 1.75 23.11
CA LEU A 380 -17.78 0.61 23.92
C LEU A 380 -18.62 0.52 25.19
N VAL A 381 -19.37 -0.57 25.35
CA VAL A 381 -20.15 -0.86 26.57
C VAL A 381 -19.45 -1.94 27.39
N MET A 382 -19.21 -1.65 28.66
CA MET A 382 -18.47 -2.51 29.57
C MET A 382 -19.32 -2.89 30.77
N ASN A 383 -19.18 -4.14 31.21
CA ASN A 383 -19.84 -4.65 32.40
C ASN A 383 -18.86 -5.38 33.31
N CYS A 384 -18.77 -4.93 34.55
CA CYS A 384 -18.08 -5.59 35.65
C CYS A 384 -19.10 -6.46 36.40
N PRO A 385 -18.75 -7.71 36.73
CA PRO A 385 -19.64 -8.58 37.50
C PRO A 385 -19.83 -8.04 38.92
N THR A 386 -21.09 -7.86 39.33
CA THR A 386 -21.45 -7.47 40.70
C THR A 386 -22.55 -8.38 41.24
N ALA A 387 -22.67 -8.44 42.57
CA ALA A 387 -23.70 -9.27 43.21
C ALA A 387 -25.12 -8.67 43.12
N VAL A 388 -25.23 -7.39 42.73
CA VAL A 388 -26.46 -6.59 42.82
C VAL A 388 -27.17 -6.41 41.47
N ALA A 389 -26.54 -6.81 40.36
CA ALA A 389 -27.10 -6.69 39.02
C ALA A 389 -26.80 -7.94 38.18
N ASP A 390 -27.79 -8.36 37.37
CA ASP A 390 -27.63 -9.48 36.45
C ASP A 390 -26.95 -9.00 35.15
N GLY A 391 -25.77 -9.53 34.87
CA GLY A 391 -25.02 -9.23 33.66
C GLY A 391 -25.74 -9.66 32.38
N VAL A 392 -26.60 -10.69 32.42
CA VAL A 392 -27.38 -11.15 31.26
C VAL A 392 -28.52 -10.18 30.97
N GLU A 393 -29.25 -9.73 31.99
CA GLU A 393 -30.27 -8.68 31.87
C GLU A 393 -29.66 -7.40 31.25
N CYS A 394 -28.48 -7.00 31.73
CA CYS A 394 -27.76 -5.84 31.18
C CYS A 394 -27.37 -6.05 29.70
N ALA A 395 -26.97 -7.26 29.32
CA ALA A 395 -26.64 -7.58 27.94
C ALA A 395 -27.88 -7.52 27.03
N GLU A 396 -29.03 -8.04 27.49
CA GLU A 396 -30.29 -7.96 26.75
C GLU A 396 -30.74 -6.50 26.54
N ALA A 397 -30.51 -5.63 27.54
CA ALA A 397 -30.76 -4.20 27.40
C ALA A 397 -29.87 -3.54 26.33
N VAL A 398 -28.58 -3.87 26.28
CA VAL A 398 -27.68 -3.37 25.23
C VAL A 398 -28.10 -3.88 23.85
N VAL A 399 -28.47 -5.16 23.74
CA VAL A 399 -29.00 -5.74 22.50
C VAL A 399 -30.28 -5.02 22.06
N ALA A 400 -31.16 -4.66 23.00
CA ALA A 400 -32.37 -3.90 22.69
C ALA A 400 -32.04 -2.50 22.15
N ALA A 401 -31.13 -1.77 22.80
CA ALA A 401 -30.69 -0.45 22.34
C ALA A 401 -30.02 -0.49 20.96
N ALA A 402 -29.31 -1.57 20.65
CA ALA A 402 -28.63 -1.74 19.36
C ALA A 402 -29.59 -1.84 18.16
N ARG A 403 -30.83 -2.32 18.36
CA ARG A 403 -31.80 -2.57 17.26
C ARG A 403 -32.30 -1.32 16.53
N GLY A 404 -32.05 -0.12 17.07
CA GLY A 404 -32.42 1.16 16.45
C GLY A 404 -31.24 2.06 16.07
N GLY A 405 -29.99 1.65 16.34
CA GLY A 405 -28.80 2.49 16.16
C GLY A 405 -28.04 2.21 14.86
N HIS A 406 -27.45 3.26 14.27
CA HIS A 406 -26.57 3.14 13.09
C HIS A 406 -25.08 3.11 13.42
N LYS A 407 -24.72 3.26 14.71
CA LYS A 407 -23.32 3.33 15.16
C LYS A 407 -22.85 1.97 15.68
N PRO A 408 -21.60 1.57 15.41
CA PRO A 408 -21.06 0.30 15.88
C PRO A 408 -20.94 0.27 17.41
N ILE A 409 -21.38 -0.84 17.99
CA ILE A 409 -21.29 -1.12 19.43
C ILE A 409 -20.30 -2.26 19.64
N PHE A 410 -19.36 -2.04 20.54
CA PHE A 410 -18.39 -3.00 21.04
C PHE A 410 -18.78 -3.32 22.48
N THR A 411 -18.75 -4.59 22.87
CA THR A 411 -19.07 -4.99 24.25
C THR A 411 -17.90 -5.68 24.92
N CYS A 412 -17.70 -5.41 26.20
CA CYS A 412 -16.68 -6.04 27.02
C CYS A 412 -17.30 -6.42 28.38
N TRP A 413 -17.88 -7.61 28.44
CA TRP A 413 -18.37 -8.18 29.70
C TRP A 413 -17.21 -8.90 30.37
N LEU A 414 -16.75 -8.39 31.50
CA LEU A 414 -15.55 -8.90 32.15
C LEU A 414 -15.81 -10.14 33.02
N GLY A 415 -14.76 -10.95 33.18
CA GLY A 415 -14.84 -12.24 33.85
C GLY A 415 -15.01 -13.40 32.87
N GLU A 416 -15.10 -14.62 33.39
CA GLU A 416 -15.14 -15.83 32.56
C GLU A 416 -16.53 -16.49 32.66
N ALA A 417 -16.82 -17.14 33.79
CA ALA A 417 -18.04 -17.92 33.98
C ALA A 417 -19.32 -17.06 33.89
N SER A 418 -19.35 -15.89 34.52
CA SER A 418 -20.51 -14.99 34.56
C SER A 418 -20.75 -14.26 33.24
N ALA A 419 -19.71 -14.05 32.43
CA ALA A 419 -19.80 -13.31 31.18
C ALA A 419 -20.27 -14.18 29.99
N LYS A 420 -20.10 -15.50 30.08
CA LYS A 420 -20.29 -16.44 28.96
C LYS A 420 -21.66 -16.34 28.29
N GLU A 421 -22.73 -16.29 29.08
CA GLU A 421 -24.10 -16.20 28.54
C GLU A 421 -24.35 -14.84 27.87
N ALA A 422 -23.92 -13.74 28.50
CA ALA A 422 -24.01 -12.40 27.93
C ALA A 422 -23.24 -12.30 26.60
N ARG A 423 -22.00 -12.80 26.54
CA ARG A 423 -21.21 -12.83 25.29
C ARG A 423 -21.88 -13.66 24.21
N ARG A 424 -22.48 -14.81 24.55
CA ARG A 424 -23.26 -15.62 23.58
C ARG A 424 -24.41 -14.80 22.98
N ARG A 425 -25.18 -14.07 23.80
CA ARG A 425 -26.28 -13.22 23.32
C ARG A 425 -25.80 -12.12 22.38
N PHE A 426 -24.63 -11.52 22.64
CA PHE A 426 -24.04 -10.54 21.72
C PHE A 426 -23.67 -11.16 20.36
N VAL A 427 -23.03 -12.33 20.37
CA VAL A 427 -22.68 -13.05 19.13
C VAL A 427 -23.94 -13.40 18.33
N GLU A 428 -24.99 -13.90 18.98
CA GLU A 428 -26.28 -14.20 18.35
C GLU A 428 -26.97 -12.95 17.79
N ALA A 429 -26.77 -11.78 18.43
CA ALA A 429 -27.28 -10.49 17.97
C ALA A 429 -26.37 -9.80 16.93
N GLY A 430 -25.23 -10.38 16.56
CA GLY A 430 -24.26 -9.77 15.64
C GLY A 430 -23.48 -8.59 16.22
N ILE A 431 -23.40 -8.47 17.55
CA ILE A 431 -22.65 -7.41 18.25
C ILE A 431 -21.27 -7.93 18.61
N ALA A 432 -20.22 -7.19 18.24
CA ALA A 432 -18.84 -7.57 18.57
C ALA A 432 -18.61 -7.53 20.07
N THR A 433 -18.14 -8.65 20.62
CA THR A 433 -17.91 -8.82 22.06
C THR A 433 -16.50 -9.32 22.33
N TYR A 434 -15.90 -8.82 23.42
CA TYR A 434 -14.49 -9.03 23.77
C TYR A 434 -14.35 -9.40 25.24
N ASP A 435 -13.23 -10.02 25.57
CA ASP A 435 -12.95 -10.52 26.92
C ASP A 435 -12.30 -9.43 27.78
N THR A 436 -11.52 -8.55 27.16
CA THR A 436 -10.79 -7.48 27.84
C THR A 436 -11.05 -6.09 27.22
N PRO A 437 -10.91 -5.01 28.02
CA PRO A 437 -11.02 -3.65 27.51
C PRO A 437 -9.98 -3.35 26.42
N ARG A 438 -8.79 -3.96 26.54
CA ARG A 438 -7.70 -3.80 25.59
C ARG A 438 -8.08 -4.32 24.20
N GLU A 439 -8.62 -5.53 24.12
CA GLU A 439 -9.05 -6.14 22.85
C GLU A 439 -10.18 -5.33 22.21
N ALA A 440 -11.16 -4.88 23.00
CA ALA A 440 -12.27 -4.09 22.47
C ALA A 440 -11.81 -2.75 21.88
N VAL A 441 -10.94 -2.03 22.60
CA VAL A 441 -10.34 -0.78 22.13
C VAL A 441 -9.44 -1.02 20.91
N GLN A 442 -8.67 -2.11 20.91
CA GLN A 442 -7.80 -2.47 19.80
C GLN A 442 -8.60 -2.79 18.54
N GLY A 443 -9.71 -3.54 18.65
CA GLY A 443 -10.62 -3.81 17.54
C GLY A 443 -11.23 -2.52 16.96
N PHE A 444 -11.63 -1.57 17.83
CA PHE A 444 -12.07 -0.25 17.36
C PHE A 444 -10.96 0.50 16.60
N VAL A 445 -9.74 0.55 17.15
CA VAL A 445 -8.61 1.22 16.51
C VAL A 445 -8.22 0.55 15.18
N HIS A 446 -8.32 -0.77 15.08
CA HIS A 446 -8.13 -1.50 13.82
C HIS A 446 -9.14 -1.08 12.76
N LEU A 447 -10.42 -0.96 13.10
CA LEU A 447 -11.45 -0.49 12.19
C LEU A 447 -11.19 0.95 11.72
N VAL A 448 -10.77 1.82 12.63
CA VAL A 448 -10.39 3.20 12.30
C VAL A 448 -9.19 3.24 11.35
N ARG A 449 -8.12 2.51 11.65
CA ARG A 449 -6.91 2.43 10.82
C ARG A 449 -7.20 1.81 9.46
N TYR A 450 -7.95 0.71 9.43
CA TYR A 450 -8.37 0.06 8.19
C TYR A 450 -9.18 1.00 7.32
N ARG A 451 -10.20 1.69 7.87
CA ARG A 451 -10.96 2.72 7.14
C ARG A 451 -10.05 3.81 6.58
N ARG A 452 -9.12 4.33 7.38
CA ARG A 452 -8.18 5.37 6.93
C ARG A 452 -7.31 4.87 5.77
N ASN A 453 -6.83 3.63 5.84
CA ASN A 453 -6.04 3.00 4.79
C ASN A 453 -6.87 2.72 3.53
N GLN A 454 -8.14 2.35 3.68
CA GLN A 454 -9.08 2.22 2.57
C GLN A 454 -9.32 3.57 1.88
N GLN A 455 -9.45 4.67 2.63
CA GLN A 455 -9.50 6.01 2.04
C GLN A 455 -8.20 6.33 1.27
N LEU A 456 -7.03 6.04 1.85
CA LEU A 456 -5.73 6.24 1.19
C LEU A 456 -5.57 5.39 -0.09
N LEU A 457 -6.12 4.19 -0.11
CA LEU A 457 -6.12 3.30 -1.27
C LEU A 457 -6.90 3.92 -2.44
N LEU A 458 -8.01 4.58 -2.12
CA LEU A 458 -8.85 5.31 -3.06
C LEU A 458 -8.21 6.63 -3.53
N GLU A 459 -7.33 7.23 -2.73
CA GLU A 459 -6.53 8.38 -3.18
C GLU A 459 -5.57 7.97 -4.30
N VAL A 460 -5.91 8.34 -5.53
CA VAL A 460 -5.01 8.20 -6.67
C VAL A 460 -4.34 9.56 -6.89
N PRO A 461 -3.01 9.59 -7.09
CA PRO A 461 -2.31 10.85 -7.24
C PRO A 461 -2.78 11.54 -8.52
N SER A 462 -3.34 12.74 -8.39
CA SER A 462 -3.50 13.60 -9.55
C SER A 462 -2.12 14.02 -10.02
N ALA A 463 -1.95 14.05 -11.34
CA ALA A 463 -1.11 15.07 -11.91
C ALA A 463 -1.78 16.40 -11.53
N VAL A 464 -1.44 16.95 -10.37
CA VAL A 464 -1.76 18.35 -10.09
C VAL A 464 -1.30 19.11 -11.33
N ASP A 465 -2.15 19.98 -11.88
CA ASP A 465 -1.73 20.96 -12.88
C ASP A 465 -0.80 21.93 -12.14
N LEU A 466 0.40 21.44 -11.92
CA LEU A 466 1.48 22.16 -11.32
C LEU A 466 1.78 23.31 -12.27
N ASP A 467 1.98 24.47 -11.66
CA ASP A 467 2.33 25.75 -12.28
C ASP A 467 2.98 25.59 -13.66
N HIS A 468 2.47 26.26 -14.69
CA HIS A 468 3.06 26.27 -16.05
C HIS A 468 4.54 26.69 -16.05
N ARG A 469 5.03 27.25 -14.94
CA ARG A 469 6.45 27.57 -14.71
C ARG A 469 7.35 26.36 -14.43
N ILE A 470 6.83 25.15 -14.24
CA ILE A 470 7.68 23.96 -14.04
C ILE A 470 8.41 23.62 -15.35
N ASP A 471 9.73 23.45 -15.25
CA ASP A 471 10.62 23.11 -16.35
C ASP A 471 11.47 21.87 -16.01
N PRO A 472 10.93 20.65 -16.26
CA PRO A 472 11.66 19.42 -15.99
C PRO A 472 12.90 19.25 -16.89
N ALA A 473 12.95 19.92 -18.04
CA ALA A 473 14.08 19.85 -18.95
C ALA A 473 15.29 20.59 -18.37
N ARG A 474 15.09 21.81 -17.86
CA ARG A 474 16.15 22.57 -17.15
C ARG A 474 16.73 21.78 -15.97
N ALA A 475 15.89 21.17 -15.15
CA ALA A 475 16.36 20.33 -14.04
C ALA A 475 17.20 19.16 -14.57
N ARG A 476 16.75 18.47 -15.63
CA ARG A 476 17.47 17.34 -16.22
C ARG A 476 18.84 17.74 -16.78
N GLU A 477 18.94 18.89 -17.43
CA GLU A 477 20.21 19.41 -17.97
C GLU A 477 21.24 19.63 -16.86
N ILE A 478 20.84 20.22 -15.73
CA ILE A 478 21.72 20.44 -14.57
C ILE A 478 22.20 19.09 -14.01
N LEU A 479 21.27 18.16 -13.76
CA LEU A 479 21.60 16.85 -13.20
C LEU A 479 22.52 16.04 -14.12
N ALA A 480 22.26 16.06 -15.43
CA ALA A 480 23.07 15.37 -16.43
C ALA A 480 24.47 15.97 -16.55
N ARG A 481 24.60 17.30 -16.46
CA ARG A 481 25.90 18.00 -16.47
C ARG A 481 26.76 17.57 -15.29
N VAL A 482 26.20 17.57 -14.08
CA VAL A 482 26.91 17.19 -12.84
C VAL A 482 27.42 15.75 -12.95
N LEU A 483 26.60 14.84 -13.45
CA LEU A 483 26.98 13.45 -13.66
C LEU A 483 28.07 13.29 -14.73
N ALA A 484 27.98 14.05 -15.83
CA ALA A 484 28.99 14.05 -16.90
C ALA A 484 30.36 14.60 -16.44
N GLU A 485 30.37 15.50 -15.44
CA GLU A 485 31.58 16.00 -14.79
C GLU A 485 32.18 14.99 -13.77
N GLY A 486 31.55 13.83 -13.58
CA GLY A 486 31.97 12.81 -12.61
C GLY A 486 31.71 13.20 -11.16
N ARG A 487 30.84 14.20 -10.91
CA ARG A 487 30.41 14.61 -9.56
C ARG A 487 29.16 13.84 -9.16
N GLU A 488 29.10 13.43 -7.89
CA GLU A 488 27.88 12.85 -7.31
C GLU A 488 27.00 13.90 -6.61
N TRP A 489 27.56 15.04 -6.20
CA TRP A 489 26.84 16.07 -5.44
C TRP A 489 26.74 17.38 -6.22
N LEU A 490 25.53 17.95 -6.21
CA LEU A 490 25.29 19.31 -6.71
C LEU A 490 25.89 20.35 -5.76
N THR A 491 26.34 21.48 -6.31
CA THR A 491 26.61 22.66 -5.49
C THR A 491 25.29 23.23 -4.97
N GLU A 492 25.37 24.05 -3.92
CA GLU A 492 24.17 24.65 -3.31
C GLU A 492 23.38 25.55 -4.28
N PRO A 493 24.01 26.40 -5.13
CA PRO A 493 23.32 27.11 -6.20
C PRO A 493 22.65 26.17 -7.21
N GLU A 494 23.36 25.13 -7.68
CA GLU A 494 22.79 24.14 -8.61
C GLU A 494 21.56 23.43 -8.03
N ALA A 495 21.63 23.05 -6.74
CA ALA A 495 20.52 22.42 -6.05
C ALA A 495 19.30 23.35 -5.97
N LYS A 496 19.50 24.65 -5.68
CA LYS A 496 18.44 25.66 -5.66
C LYS A 496 17.84 25.91 -7.05
N GLU A 497 18.66 25.91 -8.11
CA GLU A 497 18.16 26.01 -9.49
C GLU A 497 17.26 24.82 -9.86
N VAL A 498 17.59 23.60 -9.41
CA VAL A 498 16.74 22.42 -9.60
C VAL A 498 15.41 22.57 -8.86
N LEU A 499 15.42 23.10 -7.64
CA LEU A 499 14.18 23.38 -6.88
C LEU A 499 13.33 24.47 -7.54
N GLU A 500 13.96 25.54 -8.03
CA GLU A 500 13.29 26.63 -8.76
C GLU A 500 12.65 26.15 -10.06
N ALA A 501 13.28 25.19 -10.76
CA ALA A 501 12.70 24.54 -11.94
C ALA A 501 11.38 23.80 -11.64
N TYR A 502 11.10 23.48 -10.37
CA TYR A 502 9.83 22.92 -9.90
C TYR A 502 8.98 23.94 -9.12
N ALA A 503 9.30 25.23 -9.25
CA ALA A 503 8.64 26.34 -8.58
C ALA A 503 8.59 26.18 -7.05
N ILE A 504 9.64 25.60 -6.45
CA ILE A 504 9.81 25.56 -4.99
C ILE A 504 10.55 26.85 -4.58
N PRO A 505 9.97 27.70 -3.71
CA PRO A 505 10.59 28.96 -3.33
C PRO A 505 11.91 28.76 -2.58
N THR A 506 12.98 29.37 -3.08
CA THR A 506 14.33 29.33 -2.53
C THR A 506 14.81 30.74 -2.20
N VAL A 507 15.69 30.83 -1.23
CA VAL A 507 16.48 32.04 -0.96
C VAL A 507 17.45 32.35 -2.10
N ARG A 508 17.53 33.63 -2.47
CA ARG A 508 18.49 34.09 -3.49
C ARG A 508 19.91 33.75 -3.05
N THR A 509 20.60 33.00 -3.91
CA THR A 509 21.94 32.47 -3.65
C THR A 509 22.76 32.61 -4.92
N VAL A 510 23.98 33.10 -4.80
CA VAL A 510 24.92 33.27 -5.93
C VAL A 510 26.25 32.63 -5.58
N GLU A 511 26.82 31.92 -6.55
CA GLU A 511 28.19 31.41 -6.46
C GLU A 511 29.20 32.53 -6.70
N ALA A 512 30.24 32.55 -5.88
CA ALA A 512 31.36 33.47 -5.95
C ALA A 512 32.65 32.65 -6.02
N SER A 513 33.34 32.72 -7.16
CA SER A 513 34.60 32.01 -7.40
C SER A 513 35.75 32.46 -6.49
N ASP A 514 35.65 33.67 -5.94
CA ASP A 514 36.67 34.27 -5.08
C ASP A 514 36.04 35.21 -4.04
N ILE A 515 36.86 35.68 -3.10
CA ILE A 515 36.43 36.54 -2.00
C ILE A 515 35.85 37.86 -2.51
N GLU A 516 36.44 38.48 -3.54
CA GLU A 516 35.96 39.76 -4.06
C GLU A 516 34.64 39.61 -4.83
N ALA A 517 34.44 38.47 -5.50
CA ALA A 517 33.15 38.09 -6.06
C ALA A 517 32.08 37.93 -4.97
N ALA A 518 32.44 37.37 -3.81
CA ALA A 518 31.53 37.22 -2.68
C ALA A 518 31.13 38.59 -2.09
N VAL A 519 32.10 39.52 -1.96
CA VAL A 519 31.86 40.89 -1.53
C VAL A 519 30.94 41.64 -2.51
N ARG A 520 31.19 41.53 -3.82
CA ARG A 520 30.31 42.12 -4.86
C ARG A 520 28.89 41.54 -4.81
N ALA A 521 28.75 40.24 -4.61
CA ALA A 521 27.45 39.60 -4.47
C ALA A 521 26.70 40.12 -3.23
N ALA A 522 27.38 40.26 -2.08
CA ALA A 522 26.79 40.82 -0.87
C ALA A 522 26.34 42.28 -1.06
N GLN A 523 27.13 43.10 -1.76
CA GLN A 523 26.74 44.48 -2.13
C GLN A 523 25.49 44.51 -3.01
N ARG A 524 25.34 43.55 -3.93
CA ARG A 524 24.18 43.46 -4.82
C ARG A 524 22.91 43.00 -4.10
N PHE A 525 23.03 42.07 -3.15
CA PHE A 525 21.88 41.56 -2.39
C PHE A 525 21.40 42.51 -1.31
N GLY A 526 22.30 43.33 -0.77
CA GLY A 526 22.05 44.05 0.48
C GLY A 526 22.37 43.16 1.68
N VAL A 527 22.82 43.81 2.75
CA VAL A 527 23.20 43.17 4.02
C VAL A 527 22.00 43.17 5.00
N PRO A 528 21.87 42.17 5.89
CA PRO A 528 22.81 41.09 6.16
C PRO A 528 22.74 39.92 5.16
N VAL A 529 23.87 39.23 4.96
CA VAL A 529 23.98 38.01 4.14
C VAL A 529 24.54 36.82 4.93
N ALA A 530 24.31 35.61 4.43
CA ALA A 530 25.01 34.40 4.85
C ALA A 530 26.11 34.06 3.84
N LEU A 531 27.26 33.66 4.34
CA LEU A 531 28.39 33.16 3.55
C LEU A 531 28.59 31.69 3.86
N LYS A 532 28.73 30.87 2.81
CA LYS A 532 28.97 29.43 2.94
C LYS A 532 30.11 29.00 2.02
N ILE A 533 30.94 28.05 2.43
CA ILE A 533 31.95 27.45 1.54
C ILE A 533 31.27 26.56 0.49
N VAL A 534 31.79 26.61 -0.73
CA VAL A 534 31.47 25.67 -1.81
C VAL A 534 32.68 24.77 -2.04
N SER A 535 32.52 23.49 -1.69
CA SER A 535 33.55 22.47 -1.85
C SER A 535 32.88 21.11 -2.06
N PRO A 536 33.27 20.33 -3.09
CA PRO A 536 32.79 18.97 -3.28
C PRO A 536 33.29 18.01 -2.19
N ASP A 537 34.39 18.36 -1.52
CA ASP A 537 35.07 17.50 -0.55
C ASP A 537 34.59 17.78 0.90
N ILE A 538 33.70 18.76 1.10
CA ILE A 538 33.19 19.19 2.42
C ILE A 538 31.66 19.13 2.45
N ILE A 539 31.14 17.98 2.90
CA ILE A 539 29.70 17.73 3.00
C ILE A 539 29.08 18.43 4.23
N HIS A 540 29.75 18.40 5.39
CA HIS A 540 29.28 19.07 6.61
C HIS A 540 30.02 20.40 6.82
N LYS A 541 29.49 21.45 6.18
CA LYS A 541 30.09 22.78 6.17
C LYS A 541 30.25 23.36 7.58
N SER A 542 29.26 23.17 8.45
CA SER A 542 29.30 23.67 9.83
C SER A 542 30.46 23.07 10.65
N ASP A 543 30.81 21.79 10.42
CA ASP A 543 31.87 21.09 11.17
C ASP A 543 33.26 21.66 10.93
N VAL A 544 33.46 22.33 9.79
CA VAL A 544 34.71 23.00 9.44
C VAL A 544 34.65 24.52 9.62
N GLY A 545 33.55 25.03 10.19
CA GLY A 545 33.29 26.48 10.29
C GLY A 545 33.08 27.14 8.92
N GLY A 546 32.57 26.39 7.94
CA GLY A 546 32.31 26.83 6.56
C GLY A 546 30.94 27.46 6.35
N VAL A 547 30.27 27.90 7.41
CA VAL A 547 28.99 28.65 7.38
C VAL A 547 29.10 29.80 8.37
N GLU A 548 28.78 31.01 7.91
CA GLU A 548 28.70 32.19 8.76
C GLU A 548 27.47 33.01 8.36
N LEU A 549 26.66 33.36 9.35
CA LEU A 549 25.34 33.96 9.18
C LEU A 549 25.34 35.40 9.69
N GLY A 550 24.45 36.23 9.17
CA GLY A 550 24.23 37.58 9.70
C GLY A 550 25.38 38.57 9.41
N LEU A 551 26.03 38.47 8.26
CA LEU A 551 27.13 39.36 7.89
C LEU A 551 26.57 40.71 7.44
N GLU A 552 26.69 41.70 8.33
CA GLU A 552 26.06 43.03 8.19
C GLU A 552 26.82 44.01 7.30
N THR A 553 28.06 43.70 6.88
CA THR A 553 28.84 44.59 6.00
C THR A 553 29.63 43.80 4.96
N PRO A 554 29.93 44.39 3.78
CA PRO A 554 30.80 43.76 2.79
C PRO A 554 32.21 43.42 3.33
N ASP A 555 32.73 44.22 4.27
CA ASP A 555 34.01 43.94 4.92
C ASP A 555 33.92 42.74 5.87
N ALA A 556 32.82 42.58 6.60
CA ALA A 556 32.57 41.38 7.39
C ALA A 556 32.52 40.12 6.53
N VAL A 557 31.98 40.20 5.30
CA VAL A 557 32.01 39.10 4.32
C VAL A 557 33.45 38.75 3.92
N ARG A 558 34.30 39.75 3.67
CA ARG A 558 35.72 39.53 3.34
C ARG A 558 36.46 38.84 4.50
N GLU A 559 36.27 39.32 5.72
CA GLU A 559 36.90 38.74 6.92
C GLU A 559 36.44 37.31 7.18
N ALA A 560 35.13 37.06 7.05
CA ALA A 560 34.54 35.72 7.15
C ALA A 560 35.14 34.77 6.12
N ALA A 561 35.22 35.17 4.85
CA ALA A 561 35.76 34.35 3.77
C ALA A 561 37.23 33.95 4.02
N HIS A 562 38.07 34.88 4.48
CA HIS A 562 39.45 34.59 4.85
C HIS A 562 39.54 33.63 6.05
N ARG A 563 38.70 33.82 7.07
CA ARG A 563 38.65 32.94 8.24
C ARG A 563 38.21 31.52 7.85
N MET A 564 37.15 31.38 7.05
CA MET A 564 36.67 30.08 6.57
C MET A 564 37.74 29.33 5.78
N SER A 565 38.42 30.02 4.85
CA SER A 565 39.48 29.43 4.03
C SER A 565 40.63 28.90 4.89
N ARG A 566 41.05 29.67 5.90
CA ARG A 566 42.08 29.23 6.87
C ARG A 566 41.62 28.04 7.71
N ASN A 567 40.37 28.04 8.16
CA ASN A 567 39.81 26.94 8.95
C ASN A 567 39.75 25.64 8.15
N VAL A 568 39.29 25.71 6.90
CA VAL A 568 39.26 24.54 6.02
C VAL A 568 40.66 24.04 5.72
N ALA A 569 41.60 24.91 5.35
CA ALA A 569 42.99 24.50 5.12
C ALA A 569 43.63 23.82 6.34
N ARG A 570 43.21 24.18 7.57
CA ARG A 570 43.68 23.57 8.81
C ARG A 570 43.01 22.23 9.13
N ILE A 571 41.69 22.12 8.94
CA ILE A 571 40.90 20.95 9.35
C ILE A 571 40.89 19.87 8.24
N ARG A 572 40.86 20.29 6.97
CA ARG A 572 40.82 19.46 5.76
C ARG A 572 41.77 20.03 4.70
N PRO A 573 43.10 19.87 4.85
CA PRO A 573 44.09 20.45 3.95
C PRO A 573 43.99 19.97 2.49
N GLU A 574 43.40 18.79 2.27
CA GLU A 574 43.24 18.22 0.92
C GLU A 574 41.90 18.58 0.26
N ALA A 575 41.01 19.31 0.94
CA ALA A 575 39.72 19.69 0.39
C ALA A 575 39.87 20.81 -0.65
N ARG A 576 39.30 20.61 -1.84
CA ARG A 576 39.24 21.62 -2.90
C ARG A 576 38.15 22.63 -2.59
N ILE A 577 38.51 23.90 -2.45
CA ILE A 577 37.55 25.00 -2.31
C ILE A 577 37.31 25.57 -3.71
N LEU A 578 36.07 25.50 -4.19
CA LEU A 578 35.67 26.08 -5.48
C LEU A 578 35.33 27.57 -5.34
N GLY A 579 34.96 28.00 -4.14
CA GLY A 579 34.61 29.38 -3.83
C GLY A 579 33.66 29.48 -2.64
N PHE A 580 32.75 30.45 -2.71
CA PHE A 580 31.76 30.75 -1.69
C PHE A 580 30.36 30.84 -2.31
N ALA A 581 29.34 30.47 -1.54
CA ALA A 581 27.95 30.77 -1.82
C ALA A 581 27.55 31.96 -0.94
N VAL A 582 27.16 33.06 -1.57
CA VAL A 582 26.59 34.22 -0.89
C VAL A 582 25.08 34.10 -0.98
N GLN A 583 24.40 34.20 0.16
CA GLN A 583 22.98 33.98 0.28
C GLN A 583 22.32 35.14 1.03
N GLU A 584 21.16 35.57 0.56
CA GLU A 584 20.33 36.54 1.28
C GLU A 584 19.91 36.00 2.66
N MET A 585 20.03 36.81 3.70
CA MET A 585 19.57 36.43 5.04
C MET A 585 18.04 36.55 5.10
N ALA A 586 17.36 35.42 4.95
CA ALA A 586 15.90 35.38 5.03
C ALA A 586 15.42 35.41 6.49
N SER A 587 14.49 36.30 6.80
CA SER A 587 13.76 36.31 8.07
C SER A 587 12.28 36.06 7.80
N MET A 588 11.79 34.89 8.22
CA MET A 588 10.36 34.59 8.29
C MET A 588 9.93 34.56 9.76
N PRO A 589 9.32 35.63 10.29
CA PRO A 589 8.82 35.66 11.65
C PRO A 589 7.82 34.52 11.91
N ASN A 590 7.86 33.96 13.12
CA ASN A 590 7.01 32.86 13.56
C ASN A 590 7.06 31.62 12.64
N SER A 591 8.18 31.41 11.95
CA SER A 591 8.36 30.21 11.12
C SER A 591 8.64 28.97 11.95
N VAL A 592 8.23 27.84 11.41
CA VAL A 592 8.60 26.50 11.85
C VAL A 592 9.63 25.97 10.86
N GLU A 593 10.73 25.41 11.37
CA GLU A 593 11.72 24.71 10.55
C GLU A 593 11.22 23.30 10.25
N LEU A 594 11.21 22.94 8.96
CA LEU A 594 10.78 21.65 8.45
C LEU A 594 11.90 21.01 7.62
N VAL A 595 11.87 19.70 7.50
CA VAL A 595 12.69 18.94 6.54
C VAL A 595 11.78 18.23 5.56
N LEU A 596 12.06 18.40 4.27
CA LEU A 596 11.47 17.61 3.21
C LEU A 596 12.61 16.93 2.46
N GLY A 597 12.52 15.62 2.22
CA GLY A 597 13.58 14.90 1.54
C GLY A 597 13.07 13.77 0.67
N ALA A 598 13.95 13.23 -0.15
CA ALA A 598 13.71 12.01 -0.89
C ALA A 598 14.97 11.15 -0.93
N ARG A 599 14.80 9.84 -0.99
CA ARG A 599 15.90 8.90 -1.21
C ARG A 599 15.43 7.70 -2.01
N THR A 600 16.33 7.04 -2.71
CA THR A 600 16.03 5.78 -3.40
C THR A 600 16.21 4.60 -2.44
N ASP A 601 15.10 4.00 -2.03
CA ASP A 601 15.09 2.71 -1.34
C ASP A 601 15.45 1.58 -2.34
N PRO A 602 16.29 0.60 -1.96
CA PRO A 602 16.69 -0.48 -2.86
C PRO A 602 15.55 -1.34 -3.39
N LEU A 603 14.43 -1.43 -2.65
CA LEU A 603 13.29 -2.28 -3.00
C LEU A 603 12.13 -1.45 -3.55
N PHE A 604 11.71 -0.41 -2.83
CA PHE A 604 10.53 0.40 -3.19
C PHE A 604 10.84 1.58 -4.13
N GLY A 605 12.12 1.81 -4.44
CA GLY A 605 12.56 2.93 -5.26
C GLY A 605 12.49 4.25 -4.49
N PRO A 606 12.31 5.40 -5.16
CA PRO A 606 12.29 6.69 -4.46
C PRO A 606 11.15 6.76 -3.44
N VAL A 607 11.48 7.22 -2.24
CA VAL A 607 10.58 7.48 -1.11
C VAL A 607 10.76 8.92 -0.65
N LEU A 608 9.69 9.52 -0.14
CA LEU A 608 9.66 10.89 0.35
C LEU A 608 9.65 10.92 1.88
N LEU A 609 10.25 11.93 2.46
CA LEU A 609 10.31 12.18 3.90
C LEU A 609 9.80 13.59 4.20
N PHE A 610 9.01 13.71 5.25
CA PHE A 610 8.57 14.98 5.85
C PHE A 610 8.77 14.94 7.36
N GLY A 611 9.29 16.01 7.97
CA GLY A 611 9.45 16.07 9.42
C GLY A 611 9.77 17.47 9.95
N ALA A 612 9.97 17.54 11.27
CA ALA A 612 10.57 18.72 11.89
C ALA A 612 11.99 18.92 11.32
N GLY A 613 12.39 20.16 11.05
CA GLY A 613 13.69 20.54 10.47
C GLY A 613 14.73 20.97 11.50
N GLY A 614 15.91 21.35 11.01
CA GLY A 614 17.01 21.87 11.82
C GLY A 614 17.99 20.80 12.32
N ILE A 615 18.67 21.04 13.44
CA ILE A 615 19.65 20.10 14.02
C ILE A 615 19.01 19.04 14.92
N ALA A 616 17.76 19.22 15.34
CA ALA A 616 17.08 18.37 16.32
C ALA A 616 16.37 17.14 15.71
N VAL A 617 16.34 17.03 14.37
CA VAL A 617 15.60 16.00 13.62
C VAL A 617 16.04 14.58 14.00
N GLU A 618 17.34 14.37 14.11
CA GLU A 618 17.94 13.05 14.41
C GLU A 618 17.62 12.54 15.82
N VAL A 619 17.46 13.46 16.77
CA VAL A 619 17.25 13.14 18.18
C VAL A 619 15.76 12.88 18.46
N LEU A 620 14.86 13.64 17.82
CA LEU A 620 13.42 13.58 18.09
C LEU A 620 12.68 12.52 17.27
N ARG A 621 13.25 12.06 16.14
CA ARG A 621 12.61 11.12 15.18
C ARG A 621 11.18 11.53 14.84
N ASP A 622 10.99 12.83 14.60
CA ASP A 622 9.69 13.39 14.26
C ASP A 622 9.55 13.56 12.75
N HIS A 623 9.37 12.42 12.07
CA HIS A 623 9.26 12.35 10.62
C HIS A 623 8.26 11.29 10.17
N ALA A 624 7.83 11.41 8.92
CA ALA A 624 6.93 10.50 8.24
C ALA A 624 7.46 10.22 6.82
N VAL A 625 7.24 9.00 6.35
CA VAL A 625 7.66 8.52 5.03
C VAL A 625 6.42 8.31 4.15
N ALA A 626 6.56 8.63 2.86
CA ALA A 626 5.52 8.40 1.85
C ALA A 626 6.11 7.91 0.53
N LEU A 627 5.30 7.21 -0.26
CA LEU A 627 5.67 6.75 -1.60
C LEU A 627 5.18 7.75 -2.66
N PRO A 628 6.03 8.21 -3.59
CA PRO A 628 5.58 8.94 -4.76
C PRO A 628 4.79 8.02 -5.70
N PRO A 629 3.83 8.54 -6.47
CA PRO A 629 3.43 9.96 -6.52
C PRO A 629 2.48 10.35 -5.37
N LEU A 630 2.48 11.65 -5.03
CA LEU A 630 1.59 12.24 -4.02
C LEU A 630 0.60 13.22 -4.65
N ASN A 631 -0.59 13.30 -4.06
CA ASN A 631 -1.52 14.43 -4.20
C ASN A 631 -1.53 15.25 -2.88
N LEU A 632 -2.31 16.33 -2.85
CA LEU A 632 -2.39 17.20 -1.67
C LEU A 632 -2.91 16.47 -0.42
N GLU A 633 -3.89 15.58 -0.56
CA GLU A 633 -4.46 14.84 0.58
C GLU A 633 -3.44 13.86 1.17
N LEU A 634 -2.73 13.12 0.32
CA LEU A 634 -1.63 12.24 0.73
C LEU A 634 -0.50 13.01 1.40
N ALA A 635 -0.16 14.19 0.89
CA ALA A 635 0.83 15.07 1.51
C ALA A 635 0.36 15.55 2.89
N ARG A 636 -0.88 16.06 3.03
CA ARG A 636 -1.45 16.47 4.34
C ARG A 636 -1.45 15.33 5.34
N ARG A 637 -1.85 14.12 4.93
CA ARG A 637 -1.86 12.94 5.79
C ARG A 637 -0.45 12.53 6.22
N THR A 638 0.52 12.58 5.32
CA THR A 638 1.93 12.36 5.65
C THR A 638 2.40 13.36 6.70
N MET A 639 2.05 14.64 6.54
CA MET A 639 2.37 15.68 7.52
C MET A 639 1.68 15.44 8.87
N ALA A 640 0.40 15.04 8.87
CA ALA A 640 -0.40 14.83 10.07
C ALA A 640 0.11 13.70 10.98
N ARG A 641 0.96 12.81 10.47
CA ARG A 641 1.61 11.74 11.24
C ARG A 641 2.76 12.22 12.12
N THR A 642 3.25 13.44 11.88
CA THR A 642 4.34 14.03 12.66
C THR A 642 3.78 14.78 13.87
N ARG A 643 4.59 14.92 14.93
CA ARG A 643 4.31 15.75 16.10
C ARG A 643 4.36 17.24 15.73
N VAL A 644 5.24 17.64 14.82
CA VAL A 644 5.31 19.03 14.29
C VAL A 644 4.00 19.48 13.65
N TRP A 645 3.16 18.56 13.16
CA TRP A 645 1.80 18.87 12.71
C TRP A 645 1.01 19.73 13.70
N ARG A 646 1.10 19.45 15.00
CA ARG A 646 0.40 20.22 16.04
C ARG A 646 0.88 21.68 16.10
N LEU A 647 2.15 21.92 15.79
CA LEU A 647 2.71 23.28 15.69
C LEU A 647 2.24 23.98 14.41
N LEU A 648 2.09 23.24 13.31
CA LEU A 648 1.61 23.78 12.04
C LEU A 648 0.13 24.18 12.09
N GLN A 649 -0.67 23.52 12.93
CA GLN A 649 -2.08 23.86 13.16
C GLN A 649 -2.28 25.14 13.99
N GLY A 650 -1.20 25.75 14.48
CA GLY A 650 -1.26 26.93 15.35
C GLY A 650 -1.35 26.58 16.83
N TRP A 651 -0.82 27.45 17.68
CA TRP A 651 -0.84 27.26 19.13
C TRP A 651 -0.75 28.61 19.85
N ARG A 652 -1.69 28.85 20.79
CA ARG A 652 -1.81 30.11 21.54
C ARG A 652 -1.79 31.32 20.59
N ASN A 653 -0.74 32.14 20.66
CA ASN A 653 -0.59 33.38 19.89
C ASN A 653 0.09 33.17 18.53
N ARG A 654 0.40 31.92 18.14
CA ARG A 654 0.96 31.62 16.81
C ARG A 654 -0.15 31.19 15.85
N PRO A 655 -0.33 31.91 14.72
CA PRO A 655 -1.28 31.50 13.70
C PRO A 655 -0.85 30.16 13.07
N PRO A 656 -1.80 29.40 12.47
CA PRO A 656 -1.48 28.24 11.67
C PRO A 656 -0.51 28.58 10.53
N ALA A 657 0.40 27.66 10.22
CA ALA A 657 1.25 27.79 9.04
C ALA A 657 0.41 27.62 7.76
N ALA A 658 0.96 28.02 6.62
CA ALA A 658 0.37 27.78 5.31
C ALA A 658 0.45 26.28 4.93
N ILE A 659 -0.35 25.45 5.58
CA ILE A 659 -0.37 23.98 5.43
C ILE A 659 -0.44 23.57 3.96
N ASP A 660 -1.26 24.26 3.17
CA ASP A 660 -1.47 24.00 1.75
C ASP A 660 -0.19 24.24 0.93
N ALA A 661 0.58 25.28 1.27
CA ALA A 661 1.85 25.57 0.62
C ALA A 661 2.92 24.53 0.96
N ILE A 662 2.92 24.02 2.19
CA ILE A 662 3.81 22.94 2.62
C ILE A 662 3.46 21.63 1.91
N ALA A 663 2.17 21.27 1.88
CA ALA A 663 1.67 20.09 1.19
C ALA A 663 1.98 20.16 -0.31
N LEU A 664 1.77 21.31 -0.95
CA LEU A 664 2.12 21.52 -2.36
C LEU A 664 3.62 21.39 -2.61
N THR A 665 4.47 21.84 -1.68
CA THR A 665 5.93 21.69 -1.80
C THR A 665 6.35 20.23 -1.73
N LEU A 666 5.71 19.43 -0.86
CA LEU A 666 5.94 17.99 -0.79
C LEU A 666 5.46 17.27 -2.07
N VAL A 667 4.33 17.70 -2.65
CA VAL A 667 3.86 17.19 -3.96
C VAL A 667 4.85 17.55 -5.08
N LYS A 668 5.36 18.78 -5.12
CA LYS A 668 6.36 19.23 -6.10
C LYS A 668 7.67 18.43 -5.98
N LEU A 669 8.13 18.17 -4.76
CA LEU A 669 9.28 17.30 -4.51
C LEU A 669 9.01 15.87 -5.01
N GLY A 670 7.80 15.35 -4.76
CA GLY A 670 7.35 14.08 -5.30
C GLY A 670 7.37 14.02 -6.83
N GLN A 671 6.93 15.08 -7.50
CA GLN A 671 6.97 15.17 -8.96
C GLN A 671 8.41 15.25 -9.48
N LEU A 672 9.28 16.03 -8.81
CA LEU A 672 10.70 16.14 -9.15
C LEU A 672 11.39 14.77 -9.15
N VAL A 673 11.15 13.94 -8.14
CA VAL A 673 11.72 12.58 -8.13
C VAL A 673 11.03 11.64 -9.14
N VAL A 674 9.75 11.82 -9.45
CA VAL A 674 9.10 11.02 -10.51
C VAL A 674 9.72 11.30 -11.87
N ASP A 675 9.98 12.56 -12.17
CA ASP A 675 10.51 12.99 -13.47
C ASP A 675 12.02 12.74 -13.60
N GLN A 676 12.79 12.94 -12.54
CA GLN A 676 14.26 12.91 -12.58
C GLN A 676 14.78 11.60 -11.98
N ASP A 677 15.03 10.62 -12.84
CA ASP A 677 15.57 9.31 -12.44
C ASP A 677 17.04 9.34 -12.00
N LEU A 678 17.75 10.44 -12.26
CA LEU A 678 19.14 10.66 -11.83
C LEU A 678 19.29 10.99 -10.34
N ILE A 679 18.22 11.42 -9.66
CA ILE A 679 18.27 11.78 -8.24
C ILE A 679 18.25 10.50 -7.39
N ASP A 680 19.34 10.27 -6.66
CA ASP A 680 19.46 9.16 -5.70
C ASP A 680 18.99 9.58 -4.29
N GLU A 681 19.33 10.80 -3.88
CA GLU A 681 19.00 11.36 -2.56
C GLU A 681 18.89 12.88 -2.64
N MET A 682 17.97 13.46 -1.88
CA MET A 682 17.89 14.91 -1.71
C MET A 682 17.23 15.31 -0.40
N ASP A 683 17.58 16.49 0.10
CA ASP A 683 16.92 17.10 1.25
C ASP A 683 16.85 18.62 1.12
N ILE A 684 15.76 19.19 1.61
CA ILE A 684 15.53 20.61 1.84
C ILE A 684 15.52 20.77 3.35
N ASN A 685 16.63 21.25 3.92
CA ASN A 685 16.78 21.40 5.36
C ASN A 685 17.62 22.64 5.72
N PRO A 686 17.04 23.70 6.30
CA PRO A 686 15.63 23.83 6.67
C PRO A 686 14.76 24.40 5.54
N LEU A 687 13.51 23.93 5.47
CA LEU A 687 12.39 24.62 4.86
C LEU A 687 11.66 25.44 5.95
N LEU A 688 11.67 26.76 5.84
CA LEU A 688 10.88 27.62 6.73
C LEU A 688 9.43 27.62 6.27
N ALA A 689 8.49 27.52 7.22
CA ALA A 689 7.06 27.66 6.96
C ALA A 689 6.39 28.57 7.99
N ASN A 690 5.60 29.54 7.54
CA ASN A 690 4.74 30.36 8.39
C ASN A 690 3.36 30.56 7.73
N ALA A 691 2.51 31.44 8.27
CA ALA A 691 1.18 31.71 7.73
C ALA A 691 1.18 32.25 6.29
N ASN A 692 2.29 32.84 5.82
CA ASN A 692 2.39 33.50 4.51
C ASN A 692 2.96 32.59 3.42
N GLY A 693 3.53 31.44 3.77
CA GLY A 693 4.09 30.52 2.79
C GLY A 693 5.29 29.73 3.30
N VAL A 694 6.12 29.30 2.35
CA VAL A 694 7.30 28.47 2.60
C VAL A 694 8.54 29.04 1.89
N LEU A 695 9.72 28.76 2.43
CA LEU A 695 11.00 29.19 1.85
C LEU A 695 12.12 28.19 2.17
N ALA A 696 12.73 27.63 1.13
CA ALA A 696 13.87 26.72 1.25
C ALA A 696 15.17 27.53 1.50
N LEU A 697 15.81 27.31 2.65
CA LEU A 697 17.06 27.98 2.98
C LEU A 697 18.29 27.23 2.45
N ASP A 698 18.22 25.91 2.47
CA ASP A 698 19.29 25.02 2.04
C ASP A 698 18.70 23.81 1.32
N ALA A 699 19.51 23.23 0.43
CA ALA A 699 19.14 22.07 -0.35
C ALA A 699 20.39 21.25 -0.69
N ARG A 700 20.24 19.93 -0.63
CA ARG A 700 21.28 18.97 -1.03
C ARG A 700 20.66 17.98 -2.00
N ILE A 701 21.40 17.67 -3.07
CA ILE A 701 20.97 16.71 -4.08
C ILE A 701 22.18 15.87 -4.48
N ARG A 702 22.02 14.55 -4.37
CA ARG A 702 22.97 13.54 -4.84
C ARG A 702 22.42 12.87 -6.09
N VAL A 703 23.25 12.79 -7.12
CA VAL A 703 22.93 12.15 -8.40
C VAL A 703 23.71 10.86 -8.59
N ARG A 704 23.09 9.90 -9.29
CA ARG A 704 23.70 8.63 -9.67
C ARG A 704 23.05 8.07 -10.93
N GLU A 705 23.80 7.28 -11.69
CA GLU A 705 23.25 6.38 -12.72
C GLU A 705 22.19 5.44 -12.10
N PRO A 706 20.92 5.51 -12.53
CA PRO A 706 19.88 4.66 -11.95
C PRO A 706 19.98 3.23 -12.46
N GLN A 707 19.73 2.26 -11.58
CA GLN A 707 19.63 0.84 -11.96
C GLN A 707 18.42 0.57 -12.86
N LEU A 708 17.30 1.27 -12.60
CA LEU A 708 16.07 1.23 -13.38
C LEU A 708 15.72 2.64 -13.85
N ARG A 709 15.49 2.80 -15.16
CA ARG A 709 15.23 4.10 -15.80
C ARG A 709 13.76 4.51 -15.73
N GLY A 710 13.53 5.82 -15.71
CA GLY A 710 12.21 6.44 -15.76
C GLY A 710 11.26 5.92 -14.69
N THR A 711 10.00 5.68 -15.08
CA THR A 711 8.98 5.26 -14.12
C THR A 711 9.19 3.87 -13.59
N ALA A 712 9.97 2.98 -14.24
CA ALA A 712 10.15 1.57 -13.87
C ALA A 712 10.66 1.34 -12.43
N ARG A 713 11.40 2.32 -11.90
CA ARG A 713 11.90 2.31 -10.51
C ARG A 713 10.83 2.56 -9.44
N LEU A 714 9.67 3.09 -9.82
CA LEU A 714 8.61 3.46 -8.89
C LEU A 714 7.81 2.23 -8.46
N ALA A 715 7.56 2.08 -7.15
CA ALA A 715 6.66 1.06 -6.62
C ALA A 715 5.20 1.27 -7.04
N ILE A 716 4.79 2.53 -7.30
CA ILE A 716 3.46 2.87 -7.79
C ILE A 716 3.62 3.57 -9.14
N LYS A 717 2.89 3.09 -10.16
CA LYS A 717 2.94 3.68 -11.48
C LYS A 717 2.24 5.07 -11.46
N PRO A 718 2.95 6.15 -11.87
CA PRO A 718 2.37 7.48 -11.91
C PRO A 718 1.35 7.62 -13.04
N TYR A 719 0.61 8.72 -13.02
CA TYR A 719 -0.25 9.12 -14.12
C TYR A 719 0.58 9.27 -15.42
N PRO A 720 0.25 8.51 -16.50
CA PRO A 720 1.08 8.47 -17.70
C PRO A 720 0.77 9.66 -18.63
N ARG A 721 1.34 10.83 -18.30
CA ARG A 721 1.18 12.10 -19.04
C ARG A 721 1.55 11.97 -20.52
N GLU A 722 2.50 11.10 -20.84
CA GLU A 722 2.96 10.83 -22.20
C GLU A 722 1.88 10.21 -23.12
N LEU A 723 0.76 9.75 -22.54
CA LEU A 723 -0.37 9.21 -23.30
C LEU A 723 -1.45 10.26 -23.61
N GLU A 724 -1.30 11.50 -23.14
CA GLU A 724 -2.18 12.60 -23.52
C GLU A 724 -1.93 13.03 -24.96
N ARG A 725 -3.00 13.19 -25.76
CA ARG A 725 -2.91 13.64 -27.15
C ARG A 725 -4.16 14.37 -27.61
N LEU A 726 -3.98 15.33 -28.50
CA LEU A 726 -5.07 15.91 -29.29
C LEU A 726 -5.34 15.02 -30.51
N VAL A 727 -6.60 14.69 -30.75
CA VAL A 727 -7.06 13.95 -31.92
C VAL A 727 -8.16 14.70 -32.63
N THR A 728 -8.20 14.58 -33.95
CA THR A 728 -9.27 15.16 -34.77
C THR A 728 -10.31 14.09 -35.12
N LEU A 729 -11.58 14.42 -34.89
CA LEU A 729 -12.74 13.61 -35.26
C LEU A 729 -13.02 13.67 -36.77
N ARG A 730 -13.96 12.86 -37.26
CA ARG A 730 -14.29 12.81 -38.70
C ARG A 730 -14.85 14.14 -39.23
N ASP A 731 -15.48 14.91 -38.36
CA ASP A 731 -16.08 16.21 -38.65
C ASP A 731 -15.10 17.39 -38.48
N GLY A 732 -13.81 17.11 -38.23
CA GLY A 732 -12.79 18.13 -37.99
C GLY A 732 -12.72 18.63 -36.53
N THR A 733 -13.60 18.17 -35.65
CA THR A 733 -13.62 18.62 -34.25
C THR A 733 -12.38 18.12 -33.50
N PRO A 734 -11.61 19.00 -32.82
CA PRO A 734 -10.50 18.60 -31.97
C PRO A 734 -11.00 18.08 -30.62
N VAL A 735 -10.41 16.98 -30.17
CA VAL A 735 -10.73 16.30 -28.92
C VAL A 735 -9.43 15.96 -28.20
N ARG A 736 -9.35 16.27 -26.91
CA ARG A 736 -8.27 15.81 -26.06
C ARG A 736 -8.58 14.41 -25.56
N LEU A 737 -7.73 13.45 -25.92
CA LEU A 737 -7.70 12.12 -25.31
C LEU A 737 -6.62 12.09 -24.25
N ARG A 738 -6.97 11.62 -23.05
CA ARG A 738 -6.00 11.39 -21.98
C ARG A 738 -6.41 10.20 -21.12
N PRO A 739 -5.48 9.58 -20.36
CA PRO A 739 -5.83 8.66 -19.30
C PRO A 739 -6.82 9.29 -18.30
N ILE A 740 -7.71 8.47 -17.75
CA ILE A 740 -8.68 8.89 -16.73
C ILE A 740 -7.94 9.30 -15.46
N ARG A 741 -8.49 10.26 -14.73
CA ARG A 741 -8.02 10.69 -13.41
C ARG A 741 -9.14 10.52 -12.39
N PRO A 742 -8.84 10.40 -11.09
CA PRO A 742 -9.87 10.26 -10.05
C PRO A 742 -10.89 11.38 -10.05
N GLU A 743 -10.43 12.61 -10.32
CA GLU A 743 -11.22 13.83 -10.38
C GLU A 743 -12.30 13.79 -11.48
N ASP A 744 -12.14 12.90 -12.47
CA ASP A 744 -13.11 12.70 -13.55
C ASP A 744 -14.39 12.00 -13.07
N ALA A 745 -14.48 11.58 -11.80
CA ALA A 745 -15.65 10.87 -11.28
C ALA A 745 -16.95 11.65 -11.54
N ARG A 746 -16.93 12.96 -11.28
CA ARG A 746 -18.08 13.83 -11.54
C ARG A 746 -18.38 13.95 -13.04
N ALA A 747 -17.37 14.18 -13.86
CA ALA A 747 -17.54 14.28 -15.32
C ALA A 747 -18.08 12.98 -15.94
N LEU A 748 -17.68 11.82 -15.40
CA LEU A 748 -18.19 10.51 -15.79
C LEU A 748 -19.66 10.34 -15.39
N GLN A 749 -20.05 10.77 -14.18
CA GLN A 749 -21.45 10.76 -13.75
C GLN A 749 -22.32 11.66 -14.64
N GLU A 750 -21.86 12.87 -14.93
CA GLU A 750 -22.54 13.82 -15.81
C GLU A 750 -22.68 13.28 -17.24
N MET A 751 -21.65 12.62 -17.78
CA MET A 751 -21.71 11.96 -19.09
C MET A 751 -22.78 10.86 -19.14
N ILE A 752 -22.87 10.04 -18.09
CA ILE A 752 -23.88 8.98 -17.99
C ILE A 752 -25.28 9.59 -17.88
N ALA A 753 -25.47 10.62 -17.05
CA ALA A 753 -26.76 11.30 -16.92
C ALA A 753 -27.23 11.98 -18.24
N GLN A 754 -26.29 12.34 -19.12
CA GLN A 754 -26.55 12.92 -20.45
C GLN A 754 -26.67 11.87 -21.58
N SER A 755 -26.56 10.58 -21.27
CA SER A 755 -26.66 9.50 -22.26
C SER A 755 -28.05 8.87 -22.27
N ASP A 756 -28.49 8.40 -23.43
CA ASP A 756 -29.78 7.72 -23.57
C ASP A 756 -29.80 6.40 -22.78
N LEU A 757 -30.92 6.08 -22.14
CA LEU A 757 -31.07 4.86 -21.32
C LEU A 757 -30.79 3.57 -22.11
N GLU A 758 -31.15 3.56 -23.39
CA GLU A 758 -30.92 2.42 -24.27
C GLU A 758 -29.42 2.21 -24.52
N ASP A 759 -28.66 3.29 -24.70
CA ASP A 759 -27.21 3.21 -24.88
C ASP A 759 -26.50 2.72 -23.61
N LEU A 760 -27.01 3.11 -22.45
CA LEU A 760 -26.52 2.63 -21.16
C LEU A 760 -26.87 1.16 -20.93
N ARG A 761 -28.08 0.72 -21.31
CA ARG A 761 -28.49 -0.69 -21.29
C ARG A 761 -27.57 -1.52 -22.18
N LEU A 762 -27.27 -1.05 -23.39
CA LEU A 762 -26.37 -1.71 -24.32
C LEU A 762 -24.94 -1.86 -23.81
N ARG A 763 -24.51 -1.01 -22.86
CA ARG A 763 -23.18 -1.02 -22.25
C ARG A 763 -23.12 -1.81 -20.94
N PHE A 764 -24.09 -1.64 -20.06
CA PHE A 764 -24.09 -2.20 -18.70
C PHE A 764 -24.96 -3.44 -18.56
N PHE A 765 -25.63 -3.88 -19.63
CA PHE A 765 -26.55 -5.02 -19.63
C PHE A 765 -27.74 -4.82 -18.66
N ALA A 766 -27.92 -3.61 -18.16
CA ALA A 766 -28.96 -3.20 -17.24
C ALA A 766 -29.30 -1.72 -17.47
N PRO A 767 -30.57 -1.31 -17.37
CA PRO A 767 -30.94 0.10 -17.41
C PRO A 767 -30.35 0.81 -16.19
N MET A 768 -29.55 1.84 -16.43
CA MET A 768 -28.95 2.69 -15.40
C MET A 768 -29.27 4.14 -15.73
N LYS A 769 -29.90 4.87 -14.82
CA LYS A 769 -30.23 6.29 -15.01
C LYS A 769 -29.14 7.21 -14.45
N GLU A 770 -28.49 6.79 -13.38
CA GLU A 770 -27.45 7.53 -12.70
C GLU A 770 -26.33 6.58 -12.26
N LEU A 771 -25.09 7.07 -12.29
CA LEU A 771 -23.95 6.33 -11.77
C LEU A 771 -23.73 6.70 -10.30
N PRO A 772 -23.86 5.75 -9.35
CA PRO A 772 -23.63 6.02 -7.93
C PRO A 772 -22.22 6.58 -7.68
N PRO A 773 -22.04 7.55 -6.76
CA PRO A 773 -20.72 8.14 -6.48
C PRO A 773 -19.64 7.11 -6.14
N ALA A 774 -19.99 6.07 -5.38
CA ALA A 774 -19.07 4.99 -5.05
C ALA A 774 -18.59 4.20 -6.28
N LEU A 775 -19.49 3.96 -7.24
CA LEU A 775 -19.14 3.28 -8.48
C LEU A 775 -18.34 4.19 -9.41
N ALA A 776 -18.65 5.48 -9.45
CA ALA A 776 -17.86 6.48 -10.18
C ALA A 776 -16.41 6.54 -9.68
N ALA A 777 -16.22 6.63 -8.36
CA ALA A 777 -14.89 6.60 -7.75
C ALA A 777 -14.12 5.31 -8.12
N ARG A 778 -14.77 4.14 -8.03
CA ARG A 778 -14.17 2.86 -8.44
C ARG A 778 -13.76 2.84 -9.92
N LEU A 779 -14.58 3.44 -10.78
CA LEU A 779 -14.33 3.48 -12.22
C LEU A 779 -13.25 4.51 -12.60
N THR A 780 -13.01 5.56 -11.83
CA THR A 780 -11.98 6.56 -12.17
C THR A 780 -10.63 6.31 -11.49
N GLN A 781 -10.62 5.59 -10.38
CA GLN A 781 -9.41 5.28 -9.61
C GLN A 781 -8.80 3.94 -10.07
N ILE A 782 -8.17 3.93 -11.23
CA ILE A 782 -7.58 2.72 -11.80
C ILE A 782 -6.11 2.51 -11.38
N ASP A 783 -5.63 1.27 -11.46
CA ASP A 783 -4.20 0.97 -11.40
C ASP A 783 -3.63 0.93 -12.82
N TYR A 784 -2.88 1.96 -13.20
CA TYR A 784 -2.31 2.10 -14.56
C TYR A 784 -1.37 0.96 -14.97
N ASP A 785 -0.95 0.07 -14.05
CA ASP A 785 -0.14 -1.09 -14.39
C ASP A 785 -0.97 -2.27 -14.94
N ARG A 786 -2.28 -2.30 -14.65
CA ARG A 786 -3.22 -3.39 -15.01
C ARG A 786 -4.42 -2.93 -15.82
N GLU A 787 -4.94 -1.78 -15.46
CA GLU A 787 -6.12 -1.17 -16.04
C GLU A 787 -5.72 0.12 -16.77
N MET A 788 -6.44 0.42 -17.84
CA MET A 788 -6.33 1.70 -18.51
C MET A 788 -7.72 2.19 -18.88
N ALA A 789 -7.97 3.48 -18.71
CA ALA A 789 -9.14 4.11 -19.29
C ALA A 789 -8.72 5.41 -19.94
N PHE A 790 -9.14 5.62 -21.19
CA PHE A 790 -8.96 6.86 -21.91
C PHE A 790 -10.28 7.62 -21.92
N VAL A 791 -10.24 8.87 -21.49
CA VAL A 791 -11.37 9.80 -21.50
C VAL A 791 -11.18 10.83 -22.60
N ALA A 792 -12.29 11.22 -23.19
CA ALA A 792 -12.36 12.19 -24.28
C ALA A 792 -13.07 13.45 -23.84
N PHE A 793 -12.39 14.59 -23.97
CA PHE A 793 -12.95 15.91 -23.70
C PHE A 793 -12.85 16.81 -24.95
N PRO A 794 -13.81 17.72 -25.17
CA PRO A 794 -13.63 18.80 -26.13
C PRO A 794 -12.33 19.58 -25.85
N GLU A 795 -11.63 20.03 -26.88
CA GLU A 795 -10.42 20.84 -26.69
C GLU A 795 -10.70 22.12 -25.88
N GLY A 796 -9.80 22.44 -24.96
CA GLY A 796 -9.91 23.62 -24.08
C GLY A 796 -10.94 23.50 -22.96
N ARG A 797 -11.59 22.33 -22.80
CA ARG A 797 -12.53 22.06 -21.71
C ARG A 797 -12.08 20.87 -20.87
N GLU A 798 -12.29 20.99 -19.56
CA GLU A 798 -12.08 19.90 -18.59
C GLU A 798 -13.41 19.30 -18.12
N ASP A 799 -14.52 19.94 -18.48
CA ASP A 799 -15.88 19.51 -18.24
C ASP A 799 -16.53 18.96 -19.53
N GLY A 800 -17.64 18.23 -19.37
CA GLY A 800 -18.39 17.69 -20.50
C GLY A 800 -17.67 16.55 -21.23
N MET A 801 -17.31 15.49 -20.50
CA MET A 801 -16.75 14.26 -21.07
C MET A 801 -17.66 13.71 -22.19
N TRP A 802 -17.06 13.35 -23.33
CA TRP A 802 -17.75 12.86 -24.52
C TRP A 802 -17.70 11.34 -24.67
N GLY A 803 -16.70 10.70 -24.08
CA GLY A 803 -16.59 9.25 -24.11
C GLY A 803 -15.47 8.74 -23.23
N VAL A 804 -15.57 7.46 -22.92
CA VAL A 804 -14.57 6.70 -22.18
C VAL A 804 -14.36 5.34 -22.83
N GLY A 805 -13.11 4.98 -23.06
CA GLY A 805 -12.71 3.63 -23.43
C GLY A 805 -11.90 3.00 -22.30
N ARG A 806 -12.18 1.75 -21.96
CA ARG A 806 -11.59 1.01 -20.84
C ARG A 806 -10.92 -0.26 -21.32
N LEU A 807 -9.86 -0.63 -20.62
CA LEU A 807 -9.07 -1.84 -20.77
C LEU A 807 -8.77 -2.38 -19.37
N ALA A 808 -9.03 -3.66 -19.13
CA ALA A 808 -8.64 -4.37 -17.91
C ALA A 808 -7.87 -5.63 -18.31
N ALA A 809 -6.56 -5.65 -18.03
CA ALA A 809 -5.70 -6.78 -18.39
C ALA A 809 -5.64 -7.82 -17.27
N ASP A 810 -5.57 -9.09 -17.67
CA ASP A 810 -5.27 -10.17 -16.74
C ASP A 810 -3.87 -9.96 -16.11
N PRO A 811 -3.63 -10.45 -14.89
CA PRO A 811 -2.35 -10.25 -14.21
C PRO A 811 -1.13 -10.83 -14.96
N ASP A 812 -1.34 -11.83 -15.83
CA ASP A 812 -0.30 -12.39 -16.72
C ASP A 812 -0.26 -11.75 -18.12
N ARG A 813 -1.15 -10.78 -18.39
CA ARG A 813 -1.35 -10.08 -19.66
C ARG A 813 -1.69 -11.02 -20.82
N GLY A 814 -2.25 -12.20 -20.54
CA GLY A 814 -2.73 -13.12 -21.55
C GLY A 814 -3.89 -12.51 -22.35
N ARG A 815 -4.95 -12.11 -21.64
CA ARG A 815 -6.11 -11.45 -22.21
C ARG A 815 -6.34 -10.09 -21.56
N ALA A 816 -7.07 -9.22 -22.24
CA ALA A 816 -7.60 -8.00 -21.66
C ALA A 816 -9.03 -7.74 -22.12
N GLU A 817 -9.92 -7.42 -21.18
CA GLU A 817 -11.28 -7.00 -21.48
C GLU A 817 -11.27 -5.53 -21.90
N PHE A 818 -12.02 -5.17 -22.95
CA PHE A 818 -12.24 -3.77 -23.31
C PHE A 818 -13.71 -3.39 -23.24
N ALA A 819 -13.96 -2.11 -23.01
CA ALA A 819 -15.30 -1.57 -23.08
C ALA A 819 -15.33 -0.09 -23.47
N LEU A 820 -16.38 0.34 -24.17
CA LEU A 820 -16.51 1.69 -24.69
C LEU A 820 -17.86 2.29 -24.31
N LEU A 821 -17.87 3.57 -23.96
CA LEU A 821 -19.08 4.37 -23.84
C LEU A 821 -18.84 5.73 -24.49
N VAL A 822 -19.74 6.14 -25.38
CA VAL A 822 -19.73 7.45 -26.03
C VAL A 822 -21.08 8.09 -25.77
N ARG A 823 -21.08 9.34 -25.32
CA ARG A 823 -22.30 10.10 -25.02
C ARG A 823 -23.17 10.23 -26.26
N SER A 824 -24.49 10.08 -26.09
CA SER A 824 -25.43 9.83 -27.20
C SER A 824 -25.46 10.96 -28.26
N ASP A 825 -25.35 12.22 -27.83
CA ASP A 825 -25.37 13.43 -28.68
C ASP A 825 -24.11 13.66 -29.54
N VAL A 826 -23.01 12.96 -29.23
CA VAL A 826 -21.72 13.07 -29.95
C VAL A 826 -21.36 11.80 -30.71
N LYS A 827 -22.29 10.84 -30.80
CA LYS A 827 -22.14 9.66 -31.64
C LYS A 827 -22.01 10.02 -33.11
N GLU A 828 -21.52 9.07 -33.89
CA GLU A 828 -21.33 9.18 -35.36
C GLU A 828 -20.25 10.18 -35.82
N ARG A 829 -19.63 10.93 -34.90
CA ARG A 829 -18.45 11.79 -35.18
C ARG A 829 -17.11 11.04 -35.26
N GLY A 830 -17.12 9.72 -35.06
CA GLY A 830 -15.93 8.85 -35.12
C GLY A 830 -15.16 8.73 -33.79
N LEU A 831 -15.69 9.24 -32.68
CA LEU A 831 -15.04 9.16 -31.37
C LEU A 831 -14.84 7.71 -30.88
N GLY A 832 -15.83 6.84 -31.04
CA GLY A 832 -15.72 5.43 -30.65
C GLY A 832 -14.59 4.69 -31.38
N LEU A 833 -14.35 5.03 -32.65
CA LEU A 833 -13.24 4.50 -33.45
C LEU A 833 -11.88 4.96 -32.88
N ARG A 834 -11.75 6.25 -32.55
CA ARG A 834 -10.53 6.79 -31.94
C ARG A 834 -10.25 6.19 -30.57
N LEU A 835 -11.28 6.00 -29.73
CA LEU A 835 -11.13 5.36 -28.42
C LEU A 835 -10.67 3.90 -28.56
N LEU A 836 -11.34 3.10 -29.40
CA LEU A 836 -10.96 1.69 -29.58
C LEU A 836 -9.55 1.54 -30.17
N GLN A 837 -9.21 2.35 -31.16
CA GLN A 837 -7.85 2.40 -31.72
C GLN A 837 -6.82 2.69 -30.62
N THR A 838 -7.10 3.65 -29.74
CA THR A 838 -6.22 4.01 -28.62
C THR A 838 -6.03 2.85 -27.64
N LEU A 839 -7.10 2.10 -27.35
CA LEU A 839 -7.04 0.91 -26.49
C LEU A 839 -6.21 -0.21 -27.12
N ILE A 840 -6.37 -0.47 -28.42
CA ILE A 840 -5.60 -1.48 -29.16
C ILE A 840 -4.10 -1.12 -29.14
N GLU A 841 -3.76 0.13 -29.48
CA GLU A 841 -2.37 0.63 -29.45
C GLU A 841 -1.76 0.50 -28.04
N HIS A 842 -2.54 0.75 -26.98
CA HIS A 842 -2.08 0.60 -25.61
C HIS A 842 -1.91 -0.86 -25.20
N ALA A 843 -2.86 -1.74 -25.54
CA ALA A 843 -2.81 -3.16 -25.26
C ALA A 843 -1.57 -3.83 -25.90
N GLN A 844 -1.25 -3.45 -27.14
CA GLN A 844 -0.03 -3.88 -27.83
C GLN A 844 1.24 -3.43 -27.10
N ARG A 845 1.31 -2.17 -26.65
CA ARG A 845 2.45 -1.67 -25.85
C ARG A 845 2.58 -2.37 -24.49
N MET A 846 1.47 -2.77 -23.89
CA MET A 846 1.46 -3.56 -22.66
C MET A 846 1.92 -5.02 -22.87
N GLY A 847 1.94 -5.49 -24.11
CA GLY A 847 2.24 -6.88 -24.47
C GLY A 847 1.06 -7.84 -24.25
N VAL A 848 -0.18 -7.34 -24.32
CA VAL A 848 -1.39 -8.17 -24.27
C VAL A 848 -1.50 -9.01 -25.54
N ARG A 849 -1.85 -10.30 -25.40
CA ARG A 849 -1.93 -11.23 -26.56
C ARG A 849 -3.31 -11.26 -27.21
N GLU A 850 -4.36 -11.12 -26.42
CA GLU A 850 -5.75 -11.16 -26.88
C GLU A 850 -6.58 -10.05 -26.23
N LEU A 851 -7.32 -9.30 -27.03
CA LEU A 851 -8.24 -8.26 -26.59
C LEU A 851 -9.68 -8.74 -26.81
N TRP A 852 -10.54 -8.69 -25.80
CA TRP A 852 -11.89 -9.24 -25.89
C TRP A 852 -12.95 -8.38 -25.19
N GLY A 853 -14.22 -8.59 -25.50
CA GLY A 853 -15.33 -7.96 -24.78
C GLY A 853 -16.67 -8.65 -25.07
N GLU A 854 -17.58 -8.62 -24.10
CA GLU A 854 -18.96 -9.08 -24.27
C GLU A 854 -19.83 -7.95 -24.86
N VAL A 855 -20.59 -8.26 -25.92
CA VAL A 855 -21.46 -7.30 -26.61
C VAL A 855 -22.83 -7.93 -26.84
N LEU A 856 -23.91 -7.22 -26.51
CA LEU A 856 -25.27 -7.66 -26.85
C LEU A 856 -25.45 -7.78 -28.36
N ILE A 857 -26.12 -8.83 -28.83
CA ILE A 857 -26.37 -9.07 -30.27
C ILE A 857 -27.08 -7.89 -30.94
N GLU A 858 -27.95 -7.19 -30.19
CA GLU A 858 -28.70 -6.01 -30.63
C GLU A 858 -27.81 -4.77 -30.81
N ASN A 859 -26.60 -4.74 -30.25
CA ASN A 859 -25.67 -3.62 -30.37
C ASN A 859 -24.91 -3.62 -31.71
N HIS A 860 -25.66 -3.48 -32.80
CA HIS A 860 -25.12 -3.52 -34.17
C HIS A 860 -24.00 -2.50 -34.40
N ARG A 861 -24.07 -1.33 -33.75
CA ARG A 861 -23.03 -0.29 -33.83
C ARG A 861 -21.69 -0.75 -33.26
N MET A 862 -21.70 -1.37 -32.08
CA MET A 862 -20.48 -1.90 -31.46
C MET A 862 -19.94 -3.10 -32.23
N LEU A 863 -20.81 -3.99 -32.71
CA LEU A 863 -20.40 -5.14 -33.53
C LEU A 863 -19.75 -4.72 -34.86
N ALA A 864 -20.31 -3.71 -35.53
CA ALA A 864 -19.70 -3.14 -36.75
C ALA A 864 -18.36 -2.45 -36.46
N LEU A 865 -18.24 -1.78 -35.31
CA LEU A 865 -16.98 -1.19 -34.87
C LEU A 865 -15.92 -2.26 -34.59
N ALA A 866 -16.28 -3.35 -33.91
CA ALA A 866 -15.38 -4.47 -33.64
C ALA A 866 -14.93 -5.15 -34.95
N GLU A 867 -15.86 -5.39 -35.87
CA GLU A 867 -15.55 -5.96 -37.19
C GLU A 867 -14.58 -5.08 -38.01
N HIS A 868 -14.72 -3.75 -37.93
CA HIS A 868 -13.79 -2.81 -38.58
C HIS A 868 -12.33 -2.99 -38.14
N PHE A 869 -12.09 -3.36 -36.89
CA PHE A 869 -10.75 -3.64 -36.36
C PHE A 869 -10.35 -5.12 -36.46
N GLY A 870 -11.15 -5.96 -37.11
CA GLY A 870 -10.85 -7.38 -37.33
C GLY A 870 -11.16 -8.31 -36.16
N PHE A 871 -12.05 -7.90 -35.24
CA PHE A 871 -12.48 -8.80 -34.16
C PHE A 871 -13.30 -9.96 -34.72
N ALA A 872 -12.97 -11.18 -34.29
CA ALA A 872 -13.78 -12.37 -34.52
C ALA A 872 -14.92 -12.45 -33.49
N ARG A 873 -16.07 -12.99 -33.89
CA ARG A 873 -17.24 -13.17 -33.01
C ARG A 873 -17.31 -14.63 -32.53
N ARG A 874 -17.55 -14.83 -31.24
CA ARG A 874 -17.75 -16.14 -30.60
C ARG A 874 -19.06 -16.13 -29.79
N PRO A 875 -19.93 -17.15 -29.90
CA PRO A 875 -21.11 -17.24 -29.03
C PRO A 875 -20.66 -17.48 -27.58
N VAL A 876 -21.38 -16.88 -26.61
CA VAL A 876 -21.12 -17.10 -25.19
C VAL A 876 -22.03 -18.22 -24.68
N GLU A 877 -21.44 -19.26 -24.10
CA GLU A 877 -22.19 -20.39 -23.56
C GLU A 877 -23.08 -19.93 -22.39
N GLY A 878 -24.38 -20.27 -22.45
CA GLY A 878 -25.35 -19.89 -21.42
C GLY A 878 -25.91 -18.46 -21.51
N LYS A 879 -25.48 -17.64 -22.47
CA LYS A 879 -25.99 -16.27 -22.71
C LYS A 879 -26.31 -16.04 -24.20
N PRO A 880 -27.45 -16.53 -24.72
CA PRO A 880 -27.77 -16.46 -26.16
C PRO A 880 -27.91 -15.03 -26.70
N GLU A 881 -28.16 -14.04 -25.85
CA GLU A 881 -28.25 -12.61 -26.18
C GLU A 881 -26.90 -11.89 -26.26
N VAL A 882 -25.79 -12.56 -25.93
CA VAL A 882 -24.44 -11.99 -25.84
C VAL A 882 -23.47 -12.68 -26.80
N VAL A 883 -22.64 -11.89 -27.46
CA VAL A 883 -21.53 -12.37 -28.30
C VAL A 883 -20.22 -11.83 -27.74
N GLU A 884 -19.22 -12.70 -27.62
CA GLU A 884 -17.85 -12.32 -27.31
C GLU A 884 -17.17 -11.87 -28.62
N VAL A 885 -16.61 -10.67 -28.63
CA VAL A 885 -15.74 -10.20 -29.71
C VAL A 885 -14.28 -10.33 -29.29
N VAL A 886 -13.43 -10.89 -30.14
CA VAL A 886 -12.04 -11.23 -29.81
C VAL A 886 -11.09 -10.79 -30.92
N LEU A 887 -10.03 -10.07 -30.56
CA LEU A 887 -8.94 -9.64 -31.44
C LEU A 887 -7.62 -10.23 -30.94
N SER A 888 -6.93 -10.97 -31.80
CA SER A 888 -5.55 -11.39 -31.52
C SER A 888 -4.59 -10.24 -31.80
N LEU A 889 -3.70 -9.96 -30.85
CA LEU A 889 -2.65 -8.93 -30.93
C LEU A 889 -1.25 -9.56 -31.09
N ALA A 890 -1.19 -10.89 -31.21
CA ALA A 890 0.04 -11.68 -31.25
C ALA A 890 0.79 -11.57 -32.58
#